data_AF-A0A3L7ZNA6-F1
#
_entry.id   AF-A0A3L7ZNA6-F1
#
_cell.length_a   1.000
_cell.length_b   1.000
_cell.length_c   1.000
_cell.angle_alpha   90.00
_cell.angle_beta   90.00
_cell.angle_gamma   90.00
#
_symmetry.space_group_name_H-M   'P 1'
#
loop_
_entity.id
_entity.type
_entity.pdbx_description
1 polymer ?
#
loop_
_entity_poly.entity_id
_entity_poly.type
_entity_poly.pdbx_seq_one_letter_code
_entity_poly.pdbx_strand_id
1 'polypeptide(L)'
;MNHLRNLRPDEIATLRSQACRADDWNQVWVPEVFDIEYVNHVRFSGVVKLGAFRKVFTLPGGLVKHSGLRHVTLHNCTLGDNVLIENVQNYIANYRIGDDCFIQNINVMLVEGKATFGNNVEVSVLNETGGREVPIYDGLSASLAYIIALYRHRPALIERLRDMITAYTEGIASTEGTVGDKVKIVNTGTIRNVKIGDYATIENSARLENGSVNSKREAPVFIGDSVIAQDFIVSSGAKIADAAKIIRCFIGQACQVTHNFSAHDSLLFSNCAFENGEACAIFAGPFTVSMHKSSLLIAGMYSFLNAGSGSNQSNHMYKLGPIHQGIVERGSKTTSDSYILWPARIGAFSLVMGRHHHHSDTSDIPFSYLIEKDDETYLVPGINLRSVGTIRDAQKWPKRDKRTDPDRLDMINYNLLSPYTIQKMLKAVDILKNLQALVGETSEIYYYQNTRIKGSSLRNALNFYGMAINKFFGNSLIKRLEGTTYCSMEEVWEQLRPTESKGSGEWLDLAGLILPREPLEALLQDIEQGEIASLEDVECFFRLVHGRYYSLEWTWAYEMIERYYGVDLRSISAAEIIELVRRWQECVIRLDEMLYEDARKEFSLTSMIGFGVDGSNKEKQQDFEGVRGDFVNNPFVTAVQEHIVNKRALGDELIERLKPLV
;
A
#
# COMPACT_ATOMS: atom_id res chain seq x y z
N MET A 1 -12.71 -24.89 26.37
CA MET A 1 -14.01 -24.52 26.99
C MET A 1 -14.26 -25.45 28.15
N ASN A 2 -14.39 -24.91 29.37
CA ASN A 2 -14.78 -25.65 30.56
C ASN A 2 -16.21 -26.22 30.40
N HIS A 3 -16.54 -27.26 31.15
CA HIS A 3 -17.92 -27.73 31.27
C HIS A 3 -18.81 -26.58 31.79
N LEU A 4 -19.85 -26.22 31.02
CA LEU A 4 -20.86 -25.25 31.40
C LEU A 4 -22.05 -25.99 32.01
N ARG A 5 -22.68 -25.37 33.01
CA ARG A 5 -23.88 -25.89 33.68
C ARG A 5 -24.94 -24.80 33.84
N ASN A 6 -26.16 -25.22 34.13
CA ASN A 6 -27.20 -24.29 34.55
C ASN A 6 -26.92 -23.72 35.94
N LEU A 7 -27.52 -22.55 36.21
CA LEU A 7 -27.55 -21.94 37.53
C LEU A 7 -28.31 -22.80 38.53
N ARG A 8 -27.82 -22.85 39.76
CA ARG A 8 -28.50 -23.48 40.90
C ARG A 8 -29.49 -22.50 41.54
N PRO A 9 -30.51 -22.98 42.28
CA PRO A 9 -31.52 -22.11 42.88
C PRO A 9 -30.96 -21.03 43.84
N ASP A 10 -29.92 -21.35 44.60
CA ASP A 10 -29.20 -20.45 45.49
C ASP A 10 -28.40 -19.38 44.72
N GLU A 11 -27.80 -19.75 43.60
CA GLU A 11 -27.13 -18.81 42.69
C GLU A 11 -28.13 -17.85 42.03
N ILE A 12 -29.31 -18.35 41.62
CA ILE A 12 -30.39 -17.51 41.09
C ILE A 12 -30.85 -16.49 42.15
N ALA A 13 -31.02 -16.92 43.40
CA ALA A 13 -31.40 -16.03 44.50
C ALA A 13 -30.33 -14.94 44.73
N THR A 14 -29.05 -15.32 44.70
CA THR A 14 -27.92 -14.40 44.82
C THR A 14 -27.91 -13.37 43.70
N LEU A 15 -28.03 -13.80 42.43
CA LEU A 15 -28.12 -12.91 41.28
C LEU A 15 -29.29 -11.93 41.38
N ARG A 16 -30.47 -12.38 41.83
CA ARG A 16 -31.63 -11.50 42.07
C ARG A 16 -31.34 -10.44 43.12
N SER A 17 -30.63 -10.79 44.20
CA SER A 17 -30.23 -9.84 45.25
C SER A 17 -29.20 -8.81 44.75
N GLN A 18 -28.40 -9.19 43.75
CA GLN A 18 -27.46 -8.33 43.02
C GLN A 18 -28.15 -7.52 41.90
N ALA A 19 -29.49 -7.42 41.92
CA ALA A 19 -30.32 -6.74 40.93
C ALA A 19 -30.24 -7.32 39.49
N CYS A 20 -29.83 -8.57 39.34
CA CYS A 20 -29.87 -9.26 38.06
C CYS A 20 -31.27 -9.84 37.75
N ARG A 21 -31.60 -9.91 36.46
CA ARG A 21 -32.87 -10.44 35.94
C ARG A 21 -32.60 -11.33 34.74
N ALA A 22 -33.42 -12.36 34.54
CA ALA A 22 -33.40 -13.17 33.33
C ALA A 22 -34.83 -13.39 32.83
N ASP A 23 -35.03 -13.37 31.51
CA ASP A 23 -36.30 -13.76 30.91
C ASP A 23 -36.57 -15.27 31.17
N ASP A 24 -35.53 -16.11 31.11
CA ASP A 24 -35.53 -17.52 31.57
C ASP A 24 -34.15 -17.89 32.15
N TRP A 25 -34.09 -18.24 33.45
CA TRP A 25 -32.84 -18.61 34.12
C TRP A 25 -32.25 -19.93 33.61
N ASN A 26 -33.05 -20.80 33.00
CA ASN A 26 -32.56 -22.05 32.40
C ASN A 26 -31.73 -21.80 31.13
N GLN A 27 -31.82 -20.61 30.53
CA GLN A 27 -31.03 -20.23 29.36
C GLN A 27 -29.71 -19.53 29.72
N VAL A 28 -29.42 -19.38 31.01
CA VAL A 28 -28.15 -18.83 31.50
C VAL A 28 -27.24 -19.98 31.94
N TRP A 29 -26.09 -20.08 31.27
CA TRP A 29 -25.09 -21.11 31.50
C TRP A 29 -23.83 -20.48 32.10
N VAL A 30 -23.29 -21.11 33.13
CA VAL A 30 -22.11 -20.64 33.87
C VAL A 30 -21.06 -21.75 33.96
N PRO A 31 -19.79 -21.42 34.24
CA PRO A 31 -18.77 -22.43 34.50
C PRO A 31 -19.08 -23.23 35.76
N GLU A 32 -18.45 -24.39 35.93
CA GLU A 32 -18.61 -25.22 37.14
C GLU A 32 -18.36 -24.42 38.44
N VAL A 33 -17.24 -23.68 38.47
CA VAL A 33 -16.92 -22.71 39.50
C VAL A 33 -17.32 -21.33 38.99
N PHE A 34 -18.39 -20.78 39.58
CA PHE A 34 -18.98 -19.53 39.13
C PHE A 34 -18.67 -18.39 40.10
N ASP A 35 -17.90 -17.40 39.62
CA ASP A 35 -17.48 -16.20 40.37
C ASP A 35 -18.63 -15.17 40.45
N ILE A 36 -19.72 -15.57 41.09
CA ILE A 36 -21.02 -14.89 41.13
C ILE A 36 -20.97 -13.47 41.71
N GLU A 37 -20.00 -13.16 42.57
CA GLU A 37 -19.82 -11.85 43.19
C GLU A 37 -19.49 -10.74 42.18
N TYR A 38 -19.02 -11.10 40.98
CA TYR A 38 -18.65 -10.16 39.93
C TYR A 38 -19.75 -9.93 38.89
N VAL A 39 -20.97 -10.43 39.14
CA VAL A 39 -22.14 -10.23 38.27
C VAL A 39 -23.18 -9.38 39.01
N ASN A 40 -23.48 -8.18 38.51
CA ASN A 40 -24.32 -7.23 39.22
C ASN A 40 -25.10 -6.30 38.26
N HIS A 41 -26.38 -6.04 38.53
CA HIS A 41 -27.26 -5.25 37.64
C HIS A 41 -27.24 -5.73 36.17
N VAL A 42 -27.37 -7.04 35.96
CA VAL A 42 -27.36 -7.64 34.62
C VAL A 42 -28.75 -8.12 34.22
N ARG A 43 -29.17 -7.84 32.98
CA ARG A 43 -30.34 -8.47 32.38
C ARG A 43 -29.92 -9.50 31.35
N PHE A 44 -30.35 -10.74 31.52
CA PHE A 44 -30.17 -11.84 30.59
C PHE A 44 -31.43 -12.08 29.77
N SER A 45 -31.27 -12.21 28.46
CA SER A 45 -32.34 -12.52 27.50
C SER A 45 -31.86 -13.54 26.47
N GLY A 46 -32.73 -14.46 26.06
CA GLY A 46 -32.33 -15.56 25.17
C GLY A 46 -31.24 -16.45 25.80
N VAL A 47 -30.36 -17.01 24.97
CA VAL A 47 -29.30 -17.93 25.42
C VAL A 47 -28.05 -17.16 25.81
N VAL A 48 -27.67 -17.18 27.09
CA VAL A 48 -26.45 -16.53 27.56
C VAL A 48 -25.50 -17.53 28.19
N LYS A 49 -24.25 -17.56 27.74
CA LYS A 49 -23.18 -18.42 28.25
C LYS A 49 -22.05 -17.55 28.78
N LEU A 50 -21.68 -17.76 30.03
CA LEU A 50 -20.65 -16.98 30.72
C LEU A 50 -19.38 -17.80 30.90
N GLY A 51 -18.22 -17.17 30.71
CA GLY A 51 -16.92 -17.68 31.16
C GLY A 51 -16.67 -17.35 32.63
N ALA A 52 -15.49 -17.75 33.13
CA ALA A 52 -15.05 -17.45 34.49
C ALA A 52 -14.60 -15.98 34.62
N PHE A 53 -14.68 -15.40 35.82
CA PHE A 53 -14.21 -14.06 36.09
C PHE A 53 -13.13 -14.14 37.16
N ARG A 54 -11.85 -14.16 36.77
CA ARG A 54 -10.71 -14.33 37.70
C ARG A 54 -9.63 -13.29 37.53
N LYS A 55 -9.75 -12.43 36.52
CA LYS A 55 -8.71 -11.48 36.15
C LYS A 55 -8.95 -10.13 36.77
N VAL A 56 -7.85 -9.50 37.13
CA VAL A 56 -7.80 -8.12 37.56
C VAL A 56 -7.10 -7.28 36.49
N PHE A 57 -7.78 -6.27 35.98
CA PHE A 57 -7.29 -5.28 35.05
C PHE A 57 -6.71 -4.10 35.82
N THR A 58 -5.53 -3.63 35.41
CA THR A 58 -4.94 -2.37 35.89
C THR A 58 -5.06 -1.34 34.78
N LEU A 59 -5.74 -0.23 35.08
CA LEU A 59 -6.03 0.85 34.15
C LEU A 59 -5.02 2.01 34.33
N PRO A 60 -4.90 2.90 33.34
CA PRO A 60 -4.13 4.14 33.49
C PRO A 60 -4.53 4.90 34.77
N GLY A 61 -3.55 5.43 35.49
CA GLY A 61 -3.76 6.05 36.80
C GLY A 61 -3.77 5.06 37.98
N GLY A 62 -3.54 3.76 37.74
CA GLY A 62 -3.43 2.75 38.80
C GLY A 62 -4.77 2.21 39.31
N LEU A 63 -5.87 2.55 38.65
CA LEU A 63 -7.20 2.02 39.00
C LEU A 63 -7.25 0.53 38.68
N VAL A 64 -7.72 -0.25 39.65
CA VAL A 64 -7.84 -1.70 39.53
C VAL A 64 -9.30 -2.08 39.36
N LYS A 65 -9.60 -2.93 38.38
CA LYS A 65 -10.95 -3.47 38.13
C LYS A 65 -10.91 -4.98 37.98
N HIS A 66 -11.86 -5.66 38.58
CA HIS A 66 -12.01 -7.11 38.41
C HIS A 66 -12.90 -7.41 37.19
N SER A 67 -12.56 -8.44 36.40
CA SER A 67 -13.41 -9.00 35.35
C SER A 67 -14.80 -9.31 35.90
N GLY A 68 -15.84 -9.20 35.07
CA GLY A 68 -17.23 -9.32 35.51
C GLY A 68 -18.21 -8.55 34.64
N LEU A 69 -19.47 -8.56 35.05
CA LEU A 69 -20.58 -7.94 34.34
C LEU A 69 -21.29 -6.94 35.23
N ARG A 70 -21.36 -5.67 34.82
CA ARG A 70 -22.03 -4.60 35.58
C ARG A 70 -22.85 -3.69 34.69
N HIS A 71 -24.12 -3.47 35.00
CA HIS A 71 -25.01 -2.58 34.25
C HIS A 71 -25.02 -2.90 32.74
N VAL A 72 -25.47 -4.11 32.41
CA VAL A 72 -25.52 -4.60 31.02
C VAL A 72 -26.77 -5.44 30.77
N THR A 73 -27.35 -5.27 29.58
CA THR A 73 -28.32 -6.21 29.03
C THR A 73 -27.63 -7.07 27.96
N LEU A 74 -27.67 -8.40 28.14
CA LEU A 74 -27.13 -9.38 27.20
C LEU A 74 -28.27 -10.18 26.58
N HIS A 75 -28.27 -10.27 25.24
CA HIS A 75 -29.22 -11.07 24.49
C HIS A 75 -28.50 -12.03 23.55
N ASN A 76 -28.67 -13.35 23.69
CA ASN A 76 -27.99 -14.34 22.84
C ASN A 76 -26.46 -14.13 22.78
N CYS A 77 -25.78 -14.20 23.92
CA CYS A 77 -24.35 -13.93 24.01
C CYS A 77 -23.57 -15.13 24.56
N THR A 78 -22.40 -15.39 23.98
CA THR A 78 -21.39 -16.30 24.57
C THR A 78 -20.16 -15.50 24.94
N LEU A 79 -19.78 -15.50 26.21
CA LEU A 79 -18.61 -14.79 26.72
C LEU A 79 -17.52 -15.79 27.10
N GLY A 80 -16.28 -15.49 26.71
CA GLY A 80 -15.08 -16.18 27.16
C GLY A 80 -14.72 -15.88 28.60
N ASP A 81 -13.59 -16.43 29.05
CA ASP A 81 -13.07 -16.21 30.39
C ASP A 81 -12.50 -14.78 30.52
N ASN A 82 -12.58 -14.23 31.74
CA ASN A 82 -11.97 -12.98 32.16
C ASN A 82 -12.44 -11.74 31.40
N VAL A 83 -13.64 -11.77 30.85
CA VAL A 83 -14.26 -10.62 30.21
C VAL A 83 -14.72 -9.60 31.26
N LEU A 84 -14.47 -8.32 31.01
CA LEU A 84 -15.11 -7.21 31.70
C LEU A 84 -16.11 -6.53 30.75
N ILE A 85 -17.39 -6.50 31.13
CA ILE A 85 -18.41 -5.69 30.45
C ILE A 85 -19.09 -4.79 31.47
N GLU A 86 -18.91 -3.47 31.33
CA GLU A 86 -19.48 -2.49 32.24
C GLU A 86 -20.17 -1.32 31.51
N ASN A 87 -21.33 -0.89 32.02
CA ASN A 87 -22.03 0.31 31.59
C ASN A 87 -22.40 0.28 30.09
N VAL A 88 -23.18 -0.71 29.69
CA VAL A 88 -23.79 -0.75 28.35
C VAL A 88 -25.13 -0.01 28.42
N GLN A 89 -25.26 1.12 27.74
CA GLN A 89 -26.44 1.98 27.87
C GLN A 89 -27.73 1.33 27.35
N ASN A 90 -27.63 0.60 26.24
CA ASN A 90 -28.72 -0.23 25.72
C ASN A 90 -28.43 -1.71 25.97
N TYR A 91 -27.85 -2.41 25.01
CA TYR A 91 -27.64 -3.86 25.09
C TYR A 91 -26.50 -4.34 24.19
N ILE A 92 -26.03 -5.56 24.48
CA ILE A 92 -25.23 -6.38 23.58
C ILE A 92 -26.10 -7.54 23.10
N ALA A 93 -26.19 -7.77 21.78
CA ALA A 93 -27.02 -8.83 21.22
C ALA A 93 -26.33 -9.65 20.11
N ASN A 94 -26.49 -10.97 20.16
CA ASN A 94 -26.04 -11.91 19.13
C ASN A 94 -24.51 -11.87 18.90
N TYR A 95 -23.75 -12.06 19.97
CA TYR A 95 -22.29 -12.00 19.93
C TYR A 95 -21.61 -13.14 20.69
N ARG A 96 -20.53 -13.63 20.10
CA ARG A 96 -19.47 -14.38 20.77
C ARG A 96 -18.32 -13.43 21.08
N ILE A 97 -17.95 -13.34 22.36
CA ILE A 97 -16.87 -12.48 22.85
C ILE A 97 -15.79 -13.38 23.43
N GLY A 98 -14.56 -13.25 22.94
CA GLY A 98 -13.39 -14.03 23.35
C GLY A 98 -12.89 -13.72 24.75
N ASP A 99 -11.78 -14.34 25.11
CA ASP A 99 -11.20 -14.25 26.43
C ASP A 99 -10.57 -12.88 26.67
N ASP A 100 -10.43 -12.49 27.94
CA ASP A 100 -9.67 -11.31 28.38
C ASP A 100 -10.14 -9.96 27.78
N CYS A 101 -11.36 -9.89 27.25
CA CYS A 101 -11.89 -8.67 26.64
C CYS A 101 -12.24 -7.59 27.68
N PHE A 102 -12.10 -6.33 27.28
CA PHE A 102 -12.44 -5.17 28.09
C PHE A 102 -13.44 -4.29 27.32
N ILE A 103 -14.71 -4.35 27.69
CA ILE A 103 -15.80 -3.59 27.05
C ILE A 103 -16.42 -2.66 28.08
N GLN A 104 -16.39 -1.35 27.83
CA GLN A 104 -16.86 -0.38 28.80
C GLN A 104 -17.51 0.84 28.14
N ASN A 105 -18.63 1.29 28.71
CA ASN A 105 -19.28 2.55 28.32
C ASN A 105 -19.60 2.58 26.82
N ILE A 106 -20.35 1.58 26.36
CA ILE A 106 -20.81 1.52 24.97
C ILE A 106 -22.31 1.79 24.89
N ASN A 107 -22.78 2.35 23.77
CA ASN A 107 -24.21 2.58 23.59
C ASN A 107 -24.94 1.27 23.26
N VAL A 108 -24.61 0.64 22.14
CA VAL A 108 -25.21 -0.61 21.68
C VAL A 108 -24.23 -1.40 20.82
N MET A 109 -24.23 -2.72 20.96
CA MET A 109 -23.44 -3.63 20.14
C MET A 109 -24.30 -4.82 19.71
N LEU A 110 -24.66 -4.91 18.43
CA LEU A 110 -25.57 -5.97 17.97
C LEU A 110 -25.25 -6.51 16.58
N VAL A 111 -25.65 -7.76 16.34
CA VAL A 111 -25.86 -8.29 14.99
C VAL A 111 -27.35 -8.41 14.71
N GLU A 112 -27.77 -7.89 13.57
CA GLU A 112 -29.15 -7.90 13.07
C GLU A 112 -29.21 -8.64 11.73
N GLY A 113 -30.11 -9.62 11.64
CA GLY A 113 -30.24 -10.48 10.47
C GLY A 113 -29.00 -11.34 10.22
N LYS A 114 -28.88 -11.85 8.99
CA LYS A 114 -27.67 -12.55 8.53
C LYS A 114 -26.71 -11.51 7.95
N ALA A 115 -25.66 -11.18 8.69
CA ALA A 115 -24.67 -10.17 8.31
C ALA A 115 -23.46 -10.80 7.59
N THR A 116 -22.88 -10.04 6.65
CA THR A 116 -21.61 -10.38 5.98
C THR A 116 -20.42 -9.59 6.53
N PHE A 117 -20.66 -8.69 7.50
CA PHE A 117 -19.63 -7.88 8.15
C PHE A 117 -18.82 -7.06 7.12
N GLY A 118 -19.51 -6.41 6.19
CA GLY A 118 -18.87 -5.61 5.12
C GLY A 118 -18.28 -6.42 3.96
N ASN A 119 -18.21 -7.75 4.05
CA ASN A 119 -17.73 -8.58 2.95
C ASN A 119 -18.77 -8.63 1.81
N ASN A 120 -18.25 -8.66 0.57
CA ASN A 120 -18.97 -8.53 -0.69
C ASN A 120 -19.67 -7.18 -0.91
N VAL A 121 -19.34 -6.15 -0.11
CA VAL A 121 -19.74 -4.77 -0.44
C VAL A 121 -19.03 -4.34 -1.71
N GLU A 122 -19.78 -3.97 -2.73
CA GLU A 122 -19.23 -3.41 -3.96
C GLU A 122 -18.76 -1.96 -3.75
N VAL A 123 -17.47 -1.72 -3.99
CA VAL A 123 -16.86 -0.40 -3.91
C VAL A 123 -16.65 0.16 -5.31
N SER A 124 -17.31 1.27 -5.63
CA SER A 124 -17.22 1.95 -6.93
C SER A 124 -15.91 2.76 -7.07
N VAL A 125 -14.80 2.06 -7.30
CA VAL A 125 -13.49 2.69 -7.53
C VAL A 125 -13.33 3.23 -8.94
N LEU A 126 -12.46 4.24 -9.08
CA LEU A 126 -12.04 4.92 -10.31
C LEU A 126 -13.13 5.70 -11.03
N ASN A 127 -14.36 5.19 -11.05
CA ASN A 127 -15.52 5.85 -11.63
C ASN A 127 -16.61 5.99 -10.57
N GLU A 128 -16.96 7.23 -10.22
CA GLU A 128 -18.01 7.54 -9.24
C GLU A 128 -19.40 7.05 -9.68
N THR A 129 -19.62 6.86 -10.98
CA THR A 129 -20.88 6.33 -11.50
C THR A 129 -20.89 4.81 -11.63
N GLY A 130 -19.86 4.11 -11.15
CA GLY A 130 -19.74 2.66 -11.22
C GLY A 130 -19.14 2.10 -12.53
N GLY A 131 -19.25 0.78 -12.73
CA GLY A 131 -18.71 0.02 -13.86
C GLY A 131 -17.37 -0.66 -13.59
N ARG A 132 -16.71 -0.38 -12.47
CA ARG A 132 -15.43 -0.96 -12.02
C ARG A 132 -15.48 -1.41 -10.56
N GLU A 133 -16.66 -1.81 -10.09
CA GLU A 133 -16.88 -2.22 -8.72
C GLU A 133 -15.98 -3.38 -8.33
N VAL A 134 -15.34 -3.24 -7.18
CA VAL A 134 -14.57 -4.30 -6.53
C VAL A 134 -15.34 -4.73 -5.27
N PRO A 135 -15.80 -5.99 -5.18
CA PRO A 135 -16.36 -6.51 -3.95
C PRO A 135 -15.25 -6.70 -2.92
N ILE A 136 -15.32 -5.99 -1.80
CA ILE A 136 -14.30 -6.08 -0.75
C ILE A 136 -14.50 -7.34 0.09
N TYR A 137 -13.41 -7.98 0.50
CA TYR A 137 -13.42 -9.10 1.44
C TYR A 137 -12.17 -9.09 2.33
N ASP A 138 -12.18 -9.87 3.41
CA ASP A 138 -11.16 -9.82 4.46
C ASP A 138 -9.71 -10.00 3.94
N GLY A 139 -9.53 -10.73 2.83
CA GLY A 139 -8.23 -11.06 2.22
C GLY A 139 -7.90 -10.32 0.92
N LEU A 140 -8.62 -9.25 0.57
CA LEU A 140 -8.42 -8.53 -0.70
C LEU A 140 -6.99 -7.95 -0.81
N SER A 141 -6.22 -8.44 -1.79
CA SER A 141 -4.92 -7.86 -2.17
C SER A 141 -5.07 -6.75 -3.21
N ALA A 142 -4.10 -5.83 -3.25
CA ALA A 142 -4.03 -4.78 -4.27
C ALA A 142 -3.95 -5.35 -5.69
N SER A 143 -3.24 -6.46 -5.88
CA SER A 143 -3.09 -7.09 -7.19
C SER A 143 -4.38 -7.76 -7.67
N LEU A 144 -5.12 -8.44 -6.79
CA LEU A 144 -6.43 -8.98 -7.13
C LEU A 144 -7.43 -7.85 -7.42
N ALA A 145 -7.49 -6.83 -6.58
CA ALA A 145 -8.34 -5.66 -6.79
C ALA A 145 -8.02 -4.94 -8.11
N TYR A 146 -6.74 -4.83 -8.47
CA TYR A 146 -6.30 -4.25 -9.75
C TYR A 146 -6.90 -5.03 -10.93
N ILE A 147 -6.83 -6.36 -10.90
CA ILE A 147 -7.41 -7.22 -11.95
C ILE A 147 -8.92 -7.00 -12.02
N ILE A 148 -9.64 -7.05 -10.90
CA ILE A 148 -11.10 -6.88 -10.85
C ILE A 148 -11.52 -5.51 -11.40
N ALA A 149 -10.82 -4.45 -11.00
CA ALA A 149 -11.15 -3.07 -11.37
C ALA A 149 -10.78 -2.74 -12.82
N LEU A 150 -9.63 -3.23 -13.32
CA LEU A 150 -9.05 -2.77 -14.58
C LEU A 150 -9.26 -3.73 -15.75
N TYR A 151 -9.39 -5.04 -15.52
CA TYR A 151 -9.49 -6.04 -16.59
C TYR A 151 -10.94 -6.35 -16.98
N ARG A 152 -11.79 -5.31 -16.96
CA ARG A 152 -13.23 -5.40 -17.32
C ARG A 152 -13.50 -5.85 -18.76
N HIS A 153 -12.47 -5.92 -19.61
CA HIS A 153 -12.54 -6.51 -20.94
C HIS A 153 -12.60 -8.06 -20.93
N ARG A 154 -12.42 -8.70 -19.77
CA ARG A 154 -12.52 -10.16 -19.58
C ARG A 154 -13.72 -10.51 -18.67
N PRO A 155 -14.96 -10.46 -19.17
CA PRO A 155 -16.14 -10.62 -18.33
C PRO A 155 -16.20 -11.97 -17.59
N ALA A 156 -15.78 -13.06 -18.25
CA ALA A 156 -15.74 -14.40 -17.64
C ALA A 156 -14.80 -14.45 -16.42
N LEU A 157 -13.60 -13.86 -16.53
CA LEU A 157 -12.66 -13.74 -15.41
C LEU A 157 -13.30 -12.98 -14.23
N ILE A 158 -13.93 -11.84 -14.52
CA ILE A 158 -14.54 -10.99 -13.48
C ILE A 158 -15.70 -11.72 -12.79
N GLU A 159 -16.52 -12.44 -13.54
CA GLU A 159 -17.61 -13.27 -13.00
C GLU A 159 -17.05 -14.35 -12.06
N ARG A 160 -16.04 -15.12 -12.50
CA ARG A 160 -15.41 -16.15 -11.66
C ARG A 160 -14.82 -15.60 -10.37
N LEU A 161 -14.12 -14.47 -10.43
CA LEU A 161 -13.54 -13.83 -9.24
C LEU A 161 -14.63 -13.35 -8.28
N ARG A 162 -15.75 -12.81 -8.80
CA ARG A 162 -16.91 -12.42 -7.98
C ARG A 162 -17.60 -13.62 -7.34
N ASP A 163 -17.71 -14.74 -8.05
CA ASP A 163 -18.26 -15.98 -7.51
C ASP A 163 -17.40 -16.51 -6.35
N MET A 164 -16.07 -16.49 -6.49
CA MET A 164 -15.15 -16.89 -5.42
C MET A 164 -15.30 -16.00 -4.17
N ILE A 165 -15.41 -14.67 -4.35
CA ILE A 165 -15.61 -13.71 -3.25
C ILE A 165 -17.01 -13.90 -2.62
N THR A 166 -18.02 -14.19 -3.43
CA THR A 166 -19.37 -14.51 -2.94
C THR A 166 -19.37 -15.78 -2.11
N ALA A 167 -18.72 -16.85 -2.59
CA ALA A 167 -18.58 -18.11 -1.85
C ALA A 167 -17.84 -17.93 -0.52
N TYR A 168 -16.75 -17.16 -0.51
CA TYR A 168 -16.06 -16.76 0.73
C TYR A 168 -17.02 -16.05 1.70
N THR A 169 -17.77 -15.08 1.18
CA THR A 169 -18.69 -14.25 1.96
C THR A 169 -19.83 -15.07 2.55
N GLU A 170 -20.42 -15.99 1.77
CA GLU A 170 -21.45 -16.90 2.24
C GLU A 170 -20.94 -17.84 3.35
N GLY A 171 -19.67 -18.25 3.27
CA GLY A 171 -19.02 -19.08 4.27
C GLY A 171 -18.81 -18.39 5.62
N ILE A 172 -18.69 -17.06 5.64
CA ILE A 172 -18.52 -16.28 6.88
C ILE A 172 -19.80 -15.59 7.36
N ALA A 173 -20.83 -15.51 6.52
CA ALA A 173 -22.06 -14.79 6.82
C ALA A 173 -22.80 -15.44 8.00
N SER A 174 -23.17 -14.63 9.00
CA SER A 174 -23.65 -15.14 10.28
C SER A 174 -24.73 -14.25 10.89
N THR A 175 -25.61 -14.85 11.69
CA THR A 175 -26.53 -14.12 12.58
C THR A 175 -25.91 -13.80 13.94
N GLU A 176 -24.71 -14.31 14.22
CA GLU A 176 -23.90 -14.06 15.41
C GLU A 176 -22.58 -13.40 15.00
N GLY A 177 -22.23 -12.29 15.66
CA GLY A 177 -20.95 -11.60 15.46
C GLY A 177 -19.86 -12.15 16.38
N THR A 178 -18.61 -11.87 16.03
CA THR A 178 -17.44 -12.33 16.81
C THR A 178 -16.60 -11.14 17.26
N VAL A 179 -16.23 -11.15 18.54
CA VAL A 179 -15.12 -10.38 19.11
C VAL A 179 -14.05 -11.38 19.55
N GLY A 180 -12.84 -11.21 19.02
CA GLY A 180 -11.69 -12.05 19.34
C GLY A 180 -11.17 -11.86 20.75
N ASP A 181 -9.99 -12.42 21.03
CA ASP A 181 -9.39 -12.37 22.36
C ASP A 181 -8.71 -11.02 22.62
N LYS A 182 -8.70 -10.60 23.89
CA LYS A 182 -7.98 -9.41 24.38
C LYS A 182 -8.35 -8.12 23.65
N VAL A 183 -9.59 -8.03 23.16
CA VAL A 183 -10.13 -6.83 22.52
C VAL A 183 -10.51 -5.80 23.57
N LYS A 184 -10.24 -4.52 23.26
CA LYS A 184 -10.65 -3.38 24.08
C LYS A 184 -11.65 -2.52 23.32
N ILE A 185 -12.84 -2.33 23.88
CA ILE A 185 -13.89 -1.45 23.34
C ILE A 185 -14.33 -0.48 24.42
N VAL A 186 -14.00 0.81 24.29
CA VAL A 186 -14.26 1.80 25.34
C VAL A 186 -14.91 3.06 24.76
N ASN A 187 -15.90 3.62 25.47
CA ASN A 187 -16.54 4.90 25.13
C ASN A 187 -17.06 4.96 23.69
N THR A 188 -17.53 3.84 23.16
CA THR A 188 -17.95 3.74 21.76
C THR A 188 -19.46 3.88 21.64
N GLY A 189 -19.94 4.61 20.64
CA GLY A 189 -21.36 4.73 20.36
C GLY A 189 -21.96 3.41 19.88
N THR A 190 -22.29 3.34 18.59
CA THR A 190 -22.98 2.18 18.01
C THR A 190 -22.00 1.25 17.30
N ILE A 191 -22.08 -0.04 17.60
CA ILE A 191 -21.45 -1.12 16.84
C ILE A 191 -22.57 -2.01 16.29
N ARG A 192 -22.75 -2.07 14.97
CA ARG A 192 -23.81 -2.88 14.35
C ARG A 192 -23.25 -3.72 13.21
N ASN A 193 -23.47 -5.03 13.24
CA ASN A 193 -23.02 -5.96 12.20
C ASN A 193 -21.51 -5.87 11.96
N VAL A 194 -20.72 -5.85 13.04
CA VAL A 194 -19.25 -5.76 12.97
C VAL A 194 -18.59 -6.99 13.57
N LYS A 195 -17.62 -7.55 12.84
CA LYS A 195 -16.69 -8.58 13.29
C LYS A 195 -15.39 -7.93 13.76
N ILE A 196 -14.87 -8.33 14.93
CA ILE A 196 -13.68 -7.73 15.53
C ILE A 196 -12.68 -8.84 15.87
N GLY A 197 -11.48 -8.78 15.27
CA GLY A 197 -10.39 -9.72 15.50
C GLY A 197 -9.60 -9.44 16.78
N ASP A 198 -8.70 -10.36 17.12
CA ASP A 198 -7.94 -10.35 18.38
C ASP A 198 -7.10 -9.08 18.55
N TYR A 199 -6.91 -8.66 19.80
CA TYR A 199 -6.09 -7.51 20.20
C TYR A 199 -6.53 -6.16 19.61
N ALA A 200 -7.69 -6.08 18.96
CA ALA A 200 -8.22 -4.81 18.45
C ALA A 200 -8.47 -3.83 19.60
N THR A 201 -8.23 -2.54 19.34
CA THR A 201 -8.59 -1.45 20.24
C THR A 201 -9.53 -0.50 19.53
N ILE A 202 -10.73 -0.34 20.07
CA ILE A 202 -11.77 0.58 19.60
C ILE A 202 -12.09 1.52 20.76
N GLU A 203 -11.72 2.78 20.64
CA GLU A 203 -11.83 3.76 21.72
C GLU A 203 -12.45 5.06 21.21
N ASN A 204 -13.45 5.57 21.93
CA ASN A 204 -14.09 6.86 21.64
C ASN A 204 -14.69 6.96 20.22
N SER A 205 -14.96 5.84 19.56
CA SER A 205 -15.53 5.80 18.21
C SER A 205 -17.01 6.17 18.23
N ALA A 206 -17.47 6.90 17.20
CA ALA A 206 -18.86 7.36 17.13
C ALA A 206 -19.81 6.27 16.63
N ARG A 207 -19.46 5.62 15.51
CA ARG A 207 -20.29 4.58 14.89
C ARG A 207 -19.48 3.67 13.98
N LEU A 208 -19.65 2.35 14.16
CA LEU A 208 -19.15 1.32 13.27
C LEU A 208 -20.32 0.45 12.79
N GLU A 209 -20.54 0.38 11.49
CA GLU A 209 -21.68 -0.31 10.90
C GLU A 209 -21.28 -1.15 9.69
N ASN A 210 -21.70 -2.42 9.67
CA ASN A 210 -21.45 -3.39 8.61
C ASN A 210 -19.96 -3.47 8.20
N GLY A 211 -19.13 -4.10 9.03
CA GLY A 211 -17.71 -4.19 8.71
C GLY A 211 -16.88 -5.23 9.45
N SER A 212 -15.67 -5.43 8.94
CA SER A 212 -14.66 -6.31 9.53
C SER A 212 -13.48 -5.51 10.06
N VAL A 213 -13.07 -5.78 11.30
CA VAL A 213 -11.83 -5.31 11.91
C VAL A 213 -10.89 -6.50 12.04
N ASN A 214 -10.09 -6.76 11.00
CA ASN A 214 -9.19 -7.90 10.88
C ASN A 214 -7.88 -7.66 11.64
N SER A 215 -8.00 -7.59 12.96
CA SER A 215 -6.89 -7.41 13.90
C SER A 215 -6.22 -8.73 14.27
N LYS A 216 -4.91 -8.67 14.51
CA LYS A 216 -4.09 -9.79 15.01
C LYS A 216 -3.17 -9.32 16.11
N ARG A 217 -2.64 -10.25 16.90
CA ARG A 217 -1.65 -9.97 17.96
C ARG A 217 -0.41 -9.25 17.44
N GLU A 218 0.13 -9.74 16.32
CA GLU A 218 1.38 -9.25 15.72
C GLU A 218 1.20 -7.87 15.07
N ALA A 219 -0.03 -7.54 14.68
CA ALA A 219 -0.40 -6.33 13.97
C ALA A 219 -1.81 -5.87 14.40
N PRO A 220 -1.95 -5.31 15.61
CA PRO A 220 -3.24 -4.93 16.15
C PRO A 220 -3.82 -3.73 15.41
N VAL A 221 -5.14 -3.70 15.25
CA VAL A 221 -5.88 -2.56 14.67
C VAL A 221 -6.28 -1.58 15.76
N PHE A 222 -6.17 -0.29 15.47
CA PHE A 222 -6.64 0.79 16.32
C PHE A 222 -7.70 1.64 15.60
N ILE A 223 -8.89 1.75 16.22
CA ILE A 223 -9.96 2.67 15.82
C ILE A 223 -10.20 3.64 16.97
N GLY A 224 -9.92 4.92 16.74
CA GLY A 224 -9.89 5.94 17.78
C GLY A 224 -11.04 6.95 17.72
N ASP A 225 -10.74 8.15 18.21
CA ASP A 225 -11.71 9.19 18.52
C ASP A 225 -12.61 9.58 17.36
N SER A 226 -13.91 9.64 17.63
CA SER A 226 -14.96 10.16 16.75
C SER A 226 -15.03 9.53 15.35
N VAL A 227 -14.46 8.34 15.17
CA VAL A 227 -14.50 7.64 13.89
C VAL A 227 -15.94 7.26 13.52
N ILE A 228 -16.28 7.46 12.25
CA ILE A 228 -17.51 6.96 11.63
C ILE A 228 -17.12 6.04 10.48
N ALA A 229 -17.44 4.75 10.60
CA ALA A 229 -17.18 3.76 9.57
C ALA A 229 -18.47 3.02 9.17
N GLN A 230 -18.74 2.90 7.88
CA GLN A 230 -19.86 2.16 7.33
C GLN A 230 -19.44 1.36 6.10
N ASP A 231 -19.87 0.10 6.01
CA ASP A 231 -19.61 -0.78 4.86
C ASP A 231 -18.10 -0.89 4.60
N PHE A 232 -17.36 -1.46 5.55
CA PHE A 232 -15.91 -1.31 5.59
C PHE A 232 -15.17 -2.61 5.95
N ILE A 233 -13.92 -2.70 5.52
CA ILE A 233 -12.97 -3.71 5.99
C ILE A 233 -11.67 -3.01 6.40
N VAL A 234 -11.16 -3.33 7.59
CA VAL A 234 -9.89 -2.83 8.11
C VAL A 234 -8.95 -4.00 8.35
N SER A 235 -7.82 -4.02 7.66
CA SER A 235 -6.78 -5.03 7.78
C SER A 235 -5.81 -4.74 8.93
N SER A 236 -5.04 -5.76 9.28
CA SER A 236 -4.11 -5.77 10.40
C SER A 236 -3.10 -4.62 10.40
N GLY A 237 -2.79 -4.10 11.59
CA GLY A 237 -1.87 -2.99 11.81
C GLY A 237 -2.37 -1.60 11.39
N ALA A 238 -3.58 -1.50 10.83
CA ALA A 238 -4.14 -0.22 10.41
C ALA A 238 -4.55 0.66 11.61
N LYS A 239 -4.53 1.98 11.39
CA LYS A 239 -4.93 3.01 12.35
C LYS A 239 -5.95 3.95 11.71
N ILE A 240 -7.13 4.06 12.32
CA ILE A 240 -8.16 5.02 11.94
C ILE A 240 -8.49 5.86 13.17
N ALA A 241 -8.37 7.18 13.12
CA ALA A 241 -8.55 8.02 14.31
C ALA A 241 -8.93 9.47 13.97
N ASP A 242 -9.07 10.29 15.00
CA ASP A 242 -9.14 11.75 14.91
C ASP A 242 -10.26 12.23 13.97
N ALA A 243 -11.47 11.71 14.19
CA ALA A 243 -12.68 12.01 13.43
C ALA A 243 -12.62 11.68 11.92
N ALA A 244 -11.82 10.67 11.55
CA ALA A 244 -11.85 10.09 10.21
C ALA A 244 -13.24 9.49 9.88
N LYS A 245 -13.67 9.66 8.62
CA LYS A 245 -14.94 9.14 8.10
C LYS A 245 -14.68 8.21 6.92
N ILE A 246 -15.18 6.98 7.01
CA ILE A 246 -14.91 5.92 6.02
C ILE A 246 -16.24 5.26 5.61
N ILE A 247 -16.60 5.31 4.34
CA ILE A 247 -17.87 4.73 3.83
C ILE A 247 -17.60 3.92 2.56
N ARG A 248 -17.93 2.62 2.55
CA ARG A 248 -17.65 1.73 1.40
C ARG A 248 -16.16 1.75 1.06
N CYS A 249 -15.33 1.33 2.00
CA CYS A 249 -13.88 1.32 1.83
C CYS A 249 -13.22 0.04 2.30
N PHE A 250 -12.13 -0.30 1.63
CA PHE A 250 -11.13 -1.26 2.12
C PHE A 250 -9.92 -0.49 2.65
N ILE A 251 -9.49 -0.80 3.87
CA ILE A 251 -8.34 -0.20 4.54
C ILE A 251 -7.31 -1.31 4.78
N GLY A 252 -6.26 -1.33 3.97
CA GLY A 252 -5.24 -2.35 3.92
C GLY A 252 -4.23 -2.30 5.07
N GLN A 253 -3.29 -3.25 5.06
CA GLN A 253 -2.39 -3.50 6.18
C GLN A 253 -1.49 -2.29 6.49
N ALA A 254 -1.39 -1.94 7.76
CA ALA A 254 -0.62 -0.78 8.23
C ALA A 254 -1.01 0.58 7.60
N CYS A 255 -2.21 0.69 7.02
CA CYS A 255 -2.75 1.95 6.49
C CYS A 255 -3.12 2.90 7.64
N GLN A 256 -2.94 4.21 7.44
CA GLN A 256 -3.30 5.24 8.40
C GLN A 256 -4.32 6.22 7.79
N VAL A 257 -5.45 6.42 8.46
CA VAL A 257 -6.49 7.40 8.07
C VAL A 257 -6.86 8.23 9.29
N THR A 258 -6.40 9.48 9.36
CA THR A 258 -6.47 10.30 10.57
C THR A 258 -6.75 11.77 10.26
N HIS A 259 -6.78 12.61 11.29
CA HIS A 259 -6.93 14.07 11.23
C HIS A 259 -8.06 14.53 10.29
N ASN A 260 -9.31 14.16 10.59
CA ASN A 260 -10.52 14.52 9.83
C ASN A 260 -10.51 14.08 8.36
N PHE A 261 -9.70 13.09 7.96
CA PHE A 261 -9.73 12.61 6.59
C PHE A 261 -11.07 11.89 6.29
N SER A 262 -11.66 12.19 5.12
CA SER A 262 -12.86 11.51 4.65
C SER A 262 -12.57 10.66 3.41
N ALA A 263 -12.94 9.39 3.46
CA ALA A 263 -12.85 8.47 2.34
C ALA A 263 -14.22 7.86 2.05
N HIS A 264 -14.62 7.81 0.78
CA HIS A 264 -15.73 6.99 0.36
C HIS A 264 -15.50 6.33 -1.00
N ASP A 265 -16.11 5.17 -1.20
CA ASP A 265 -16.01 4.38 -2.43
C ASP A 265 -14.57 4.08 -2.84
N SER A 266 -13.68 3.90 -1.85
CA SER A 266 -12.23 3.93 -2.07
C SER A 266 -11.52 2.71 -1.49
N LEU A 267 -10.52 2.21 -2.21
CA LEU A 267 -9.63 1.14 -1.77
C LEU A 267 -8.28 1.73 -1.39
N LEU A 268 -7.90 1.63 -0.12
CA LEU A 268 -6.67 2.19 0.44
C LEU A 268 -5.77 1.03 0.88
N PHE A 269 -4.76 0.67 0.10
CA PHE A 269 -3.94 -0.53 0.33
C PHE A 269 -2.76 -0.30 1.29
N SER A 270 -1.85 -1.27 1.37
CA SER A 270 -0.82 -1.33 2.40
C SER A 270 0.01 -0.05 2.55
N ASN A 271 0.30 0.32 3.80
CA ASN A 271 1.16 1.46 4.15
C ASN A 271 0.73 2.82 3.54
N CYS A 272 -0.52 2.97 3.11
CA CYS A 272 -1.03 4.30 2.74
C CYS A 272 -1.17 5.19 3.98
N ALA A 273 -1.08 6.50 3.78
CA ALA A 273 -1.24 7.49 4.85
C ALA A 273 -2.06 8.69 4.38
N PHE A 274 -3.21 8.89 5.02
CA PHE A 274 -4.22 9.87 4.67
C PHE A 274 -4.56 10.75 5.88
N GLU A 275 -4.34 12.05 5.73
CA GLU A 275 -4.60 13.07 6.76
C GLU A 275 -5.14 14.35 6.12
N ASN A 276 -6.04 15.06 6.81
CA ASN A 276 -6.46 16.43 6.48
C ASN A 276 -7.12 16.66 5.09
N GLY A 277 -7.53 15.62 4.38
CA GLY A 277 -8.03 15.69 3.00
C GLY A 277 -9.20 14.75 2.72
N GLU A 278 -9.47 14.54 1.42
CA GLU A 278 -10.59 13.72 0.95
C GLU A 278 -10.16 12.74 -0.14
N ALA A 279 -10.73 11.53 -0.10
CA ALA A 279 -10.64 10.51 -1.14
C ALA A 279 -12.04 10.07 -1.59
N CYS A 280 -12.32 10.18 -2.89
CA CYS A 280 -13.58 9.76 -3.50
C CYS A 280 -13.33 8.83 -4.70
N ALA A 281 -13.90 7.62 -4.68
CA ALA A 281 -13.78 6.68 -5.80
C ALA A 281 -12.32 6.42 -6.24
N ILE A 282 -11.38 6.25 -5.30
CA ILE A 282 -9.97 6.03 -5.65
C ILE A 282 -9.51 4.59 -5.47
N PHE A 283 -8.56 4.20 -6.31
CA PHE A 283 -7.69 3.06 -6.08
C PHE A 283 -6.34 3.59 -5.58
N ALA A 284 -6.10 3.51 -4.28
CA ALA A 284 -4.82 3.88 -3.67
C ALA A 284 -4.01 2.62 -3.39
N GLY A 285 -3.17 2.24 -4.35
CA GLY A 285 -2.15 1.21 -4.18
C GLY A 285 -1.12 1.58 -3.09
N PRO A 286 -0.27 0.62 -2.70
CA PRO A 286 0.60 0.77 -1.55
C PRO A 286 1.44 2.05 -1.55
N PHE A 287 1.68 2.60 -0.35
CA PHE A 287 2.45 3.84 -0.15
C PHE A 287 1.87 5.09 -0.85
N THR A 288 0.57 5.12 -1.11
CA THR A 288 -0.12 6.37 -1.49
C THR A 288 -0.26 7.27 -0.26
N VAL A 289 0.25 8.50 -0.35
CA VAL A 289 0.31 9.44 0.77
C VAL A 289 -0.35 10.77 0.39
N SER A 290 -1.26 11.24 1.23
CA SER A 290 -1.88 12.57 1.16
C SER A 290 -2.12 13.07 2.60
N MET A 291 -1.25 13.95 3.09
CA MET A 291 -1.24 14.36 4.52
C MET A 291 -1.69 15.80 4.76
N HIS A 292 -1.74 16.61 3.70
CA HIS A 292 -1.89 18.06 3.83
C HIS A 292 -3.30 18.50 3.46
N LYS A 293 -3.77 19.54 4.14
CA LYS A 293 -5.01 20.23 3.78
C LYS A 293 -4.80 21.11 2.55
N SER A 294 -5.71 21.24 1.59
CA SER A 294 -7.00 20.57 1.35
C SER A 294 -6.88 19.65 0.13
N SER A 295 -6.10 18.56 0.22
CA SER A 295 -5.90 17.66 -0.92
C SER A 295 -7.15 16.82 -1.19
N LEU A 296 -7.60 16.79 -2.44
CA LEU A 296 -8.68 15.92 -2.94
C LEU A 296 -8.06 14.93 -3.92
N LEU A 297 -8.20 13.63 -3.62
CA LEU A 297 -7.93 12.55 -4.56
C LEU A 297 -9.26 11.98 -5.03
N ILE A 298 -9.53 12.06 -6.33
CA ILE A 298 -10.83 11.63 -6.89
C ILE A 298 -10.66 10.81 -8.16
N ALA A 299 -11.52 9.80 -8.34
CA ALA A 299 -11.71 9.05 -9.58
C ALA A 299 -10.38 8.64 -10.25
N GLY A 300 -9.46 8.08 -9.46
CA GLY A 300 -8.07 7.95 -9.87
C GLY A 300 -7.39 6.73 -9.29
N MET A 301 -6.48 6.15 -10.07
CA MET A 301 -5.52 5.15 -9.59
C MET A 301 -4.21 5.82 -9.20
N TYR A 302 -3.74 5.54 -7.99
CA TYR A 302 -2.49 6.04 -7.44
C TYR A 302 -1.71 4.87 -6.85
N SER A 303 -0.38 4.93 -6.92
CA SER A 303 0.48 3.93 -6.29
C SER A 303 1.81 4.58 -5.94
N PHE A 304 2.30 4.39 -4.71
CA PHE A 304 3.51 5.05 -4.22
C PHE A 304 3.51 6.58 -4.41
N LEU A 305 2.33 7.18 -4.45
CA LEU A 305 2.14 8.60 -4.71
C LEU A 305 2.54 9.40 -3.46
N ASN A 306 3.22 10.53 -3.67
CA ASN A 306 3.27 11.59 -2.67
C ASN A 306 2.47 12.80 -3.18
N ALA A 307 1.29 13.02 -2.61
CA ALA A 307 0.42 14.13 -2.95
C ALA A 307 0.84 15.41 -2.21
N GLY A 308 1.19 16.45 -2.98
CA GLY A 308 1.44 17.78 -2.46
C GLY A 308 0.21 18.42 -1.79
N SER A 309 0.46 19.50 -1.05
CA SER A 309 -0.60 20.25 -0.38
C SER A 309 -1.54 20.90 -1.39
N GLY A 310 -2.86 20.70 -1.24
CA GLY A 310 -3.83 21.26 -2.16
C GLY A 310 -3.78 20.64 -3.56
N SER A 311 -3.19 19.45 -3.69
CA SER A 311 -3.33 18.67 -4.92
C SER A 311 -4.80 18.30 -5.15
N ASN A 312 -5.30 18.63 -6.33
CA ASN A 312 -6.72 18.49 -6.66
C ASN A 312 -6.89 17.93 -8.08
N GLN A 313 -7.98 17.23 -8.33
CA GLN A 313 -8.32 16.69 -9.65
C GLN A 313 -9.81 16.84 -9.91
N SER A 314 -10.21 16.74 -11.18
CA SER A 314 -11.62 16.75 -11.56
C SER A 314 -11.88 15.75 -12.68
N ASN A 315 -12.95 14.99 -12.54
CA ASN A 315 -13.50 14.09 -13.56
C ASN A 315 -14.74 14.63 -14.27
N HIS A 316 -15.19 15.83 -13.93
CA HIS A 316 -16.35 16.45 -14.54
C HIS A 316 -15.95 17.12 -15.87
N MET A 317 -16.09 16.39 -16.97
CA MET A 317 -16.06 17.02 -18.30
C MET A 317 -17.46 17.53 -18.64
N TYR A 318 -17.52 18.76 -19.16
CA TYR A 318 -18.77 19.43 -19.51
C TYR A 318 -19.67 18.49 -20.34
N LYS A 319 -20.89 18.22 -19.83
CA LYS A 319 -21.98 17.36 -20.37
C LYS A 319 -22.01 15.88 -19.98
N LEU A 320 -20.92 15.25 -19.55
CA LEU A 320 -20.86 13.79 -19.38
C LEU A 320 -20.89 13.32 -17.92
N GLY A 321 -20.90 14.25 -16.95
CA GLY A 321 -20.89 13.90 -15.52
C GLY A 321 -19.55 13.32 -15.04
N PRO A 322 -19.50 12.75 -13.82
CA PRO A 322 -18.27 12.27 -13.17
C PRO A 322 -17.85 10.87 -13.66
N ILE A 323 -17.72 10.68 -14.98
CA ILE A 323 -17.41 9.36 -15.58
C ILE A 323 -15.93 9.15 -15.91
N HIS A 324 -15.13 10.22 -15.89
CA HIS A 324 -13.73 10.16 -16.32
C HIS A 324 -12.84 9.72 -15.17
N GLN A 325 -11.74 9.04 -15.52
CA GLN A 325 -10.81 8.55 -14.52
C GLN A 325 -9.36 8.88 -14.90
N GLY A 326 -8.53 9.09 -13.87
CA GLY A 326 -7.10 9.30 -13.99
C GLY A 326 -6.30 8.06 -13.61
N ILE A 327 -5.09 7.94 -14.16
CA ILE A 327 -4.09 6.98 -13.68
C ILE A 327 -2.79 7.73 -13.44
N VAL A 328 -2.33 7.74 -12.20
CA VAL A 328 -1.01 8.24 -11.81
C VAL A 328 -0.17 7.04 -11.41
N GLU A 329 0.74 6.64 -12.31
CA GLU A 329 1.54 5.44 -12.14
C GLU A 329 2.54 5.57 -10.97
N ARG A 330 3.04 4.40 -10.55
CA ARG A 330 3.92 4.19 -9.40
C ARG A 330 4.95 5.31 -9.19
N GLY A 331 5.04 5.80 -7.96
CA GLY A 331 6.17 6.61 -7.49
C GLY A 331 6.12 8.07 -7.95
N SER A 332 5.01 8.48 -8.58
CA SER A 332 4.81 9.84 -9.01
C SER A 332 4.55 10.78 -7.83
N LYS A 333 4.68 12.07 -8.08
CA LYS A 333 4.49 13.12 -7.09
C LYS A 333 3.74 14.28 -7.68
N THR A 334 3.01 14.99 -6.84
CA THR A 334 2.41 16.27 -7.19
C THR A 334 3.00 17.36 -6.33
N THR A 335 3.24 18.55 -6.90
CA THR A 335 3.63 19.72 -6.10
C THR A 335 2.43 20.29 -5.35
N SER A 336 2.69 21.25 -4.47
CA SER A 336 1.60 22.02 -3.87
C SER A 336 0.83 22.79 -4.95
N ASP A 337 -0.48 22.94 -4.75
CA ASP A 337 -1.44 23.58 -5.67
C ASP A 337 -1.45 22.99 -7.11
N SER A 338 -1.10 21.71 -7.24
CA SER A 338 -1.19 20.99 -8.51
C SER A 338 -2.64 20.65 -8.88
N TYR A 339 -2.98 20.72 -10.15
CA TYR A 339 -4.29 20.29 -10.65
C TYR A 339 -4.18 19.38 -11.87
N ILE A 340 -5.04 18.36 -11.96
CA ILE A 340 -5.15 17.52 -13.16
C ILE A 340 -6.62 17.31 -13.55
N LEU A 341 -6.95 17.56 -14.82
CA LEU A 341 -8.27 17.26 -15.37
C LEU A 341 -8.29 15.84 -15.98
N TRP A 342 -9.16 14.98 -15.47
CA TRP A 342 -9.39 13.65 -16.02
C TRP A 342 -10.21 13.69 -17.31
N PRO A 343 -9.97 12.77 -18.26
CA PRO A 343 -9.03 11.65 -18.18
C PRO A 343 -7.57 12.08 -18.42
N ALA A 344 -6.63 11.46 -17.72
CA ALA A 344 -5.19 11.62 -17.99
C ALA A 344 -4.42 10.41 -17.45
N ARG A 345 -3.23 10.17 -18.02
CA ARG A 345 -2.32 9.12 -17.56
C ARG A 345 -0.91 9.66 -17.37
N ILE A 346 -0.42 9.59 -16.13
CA ILE A 346 0.89 10.09 -15.74
C ILE A 346 1.87 8.92 -15.62
N GLY A 347 2.99 8.98 -16.34
CA GLY A 347 3.99 7.93 -16.36
C GLY A 347 4.72 7.75 -15.03
N ALA A 348 5.16 6.52 -14.74
CA ALA A 348 5.79 6.16 -13.48
C ALA A 348 6.95 7.09 -13.08
N PHE A 349 7.06 7.36 -11.78
CA PHE A 349 8.06 8.23 -11.16
C PHE A 349 8.09 9.64 -11.75
N SER A 350 6.95 10.19 -12.17
CA SER A 350 6.89 11.55 -12.70
C SER A 350 6.50 12.58 -11.65
N LEU A 351 6.91 13.83 -11.83
CA LEU A 351 6.53 14.96 -10.98
C LEU A 351 5.56 15.86 -11.76
N VAL A 352 4.40 16.14 -11.19
CA VAL A 352 3.39 17.03 -11.76
C VAL A 352 3.48 18.39 -11.06
N MET A 353 3.72 19.45 -11.84
CA MET A 353 3.90 20.81 -11.37
C MET A 353 2.93 21.77 -12.07
N GLY A 354 2.05 22.39 -11.29
CA GLY A 354 1.04 23.31 -11.78
C GLY A 354 -0.25 22.62 -12.23
N ARG A 355 -0.99 23.25 -13.14
CA ARG A 355 -2.37 22.89 -13.48
C ARG A 355 -2.49 22.37 -14.91
N HIS A 356 -2.92 21.12 -15.07
CA HIS A 356 -2.93 20.43 -16.35
C HIS A 356 -4.36 20.13 -16.81
N HIS A 357 -4.78 20.78 -17.91
CA HIS A 357 -6.15 20.71 -18.44
C HIS A 357 -6.29 19.89 -19.73
N HIS A 358 -5.18 19.48 -20.36
CA HIS A 358 -5.17 18.95 -21.72
C HIS A 358 -5.18 17.41 -21.84
N HIS A 359 -5.62 16.70 -20.80
CA HIS A 359 -5.82 15.24 -20.85
C HIS A 359 -4.61 14.46 -21.38
N SER A 360 -3.42 14.72 -20.83
CA SER A 360 -2.16 14.15 -21.32
C SER A 360 -2.03 12.65 -21.02
N ASP A 361 -1.46 11.89 -21.96
CA ASP A 361 -0.99 10.52 -21.73
C ASP A 361 0.54 10.48 -21.85
N THR A 362 1.20 10.38 -20.71
CA THR A 362 2.66 10.35 -20.59
C THR A 362 3.16 8.98 -20.11
N SER A 363 2.31 7.95 -20.15
CA SER A 363 2.60 6.62 -19.58
C SER A 363 3.83 5.93 -20.16
N ASP A 364 4.17 6.22 -21.43
CA ASP A 364 5.34 5.65 -22.10
C ASP A 364 6.62 6.47 -21.88
N ILE A 365 6.57 7.57 -21.14
CA ILE A 365 7.71 8.46 -20.88
C ILE A 365 7.89 8.64 -19.35
N PRO A 366 8.42 7.62 -18.66
CA PRO A 366 8.55 7.63 -17.20
C PRO A 366 9.66 8.57 -16.73
N PHE A 367 9.72 8.85 -15.42
CA PHE A 367 10.70 9.74 -14.80
C PHE A 367 10.67 11.17 -15.35
N SER A 368 9.49 11.66 -15.73
CA SER A 368 9.33 12.96 -16.37
C SER A 368 8.90 14.03 -15.38
N TYR A 369 9.19 15.30 -15.71
CA TYR A 369 8.46 16.42 -15.11
C TYR A 369 7.39 16.89 -16.07
N LEU A 370 6.17 17.06 -15.57
CA LEU A 370 5.11 17.80 -16.22
C LEU A 370 5.09 19.19 -15.59
N ILE A 371 5.28 20.21 -16.42
CA ILE A 371 5.39 21.60 -15.99
C ILE A 371 4.33 22.39 -16.73
N GLU A 372 3.37 22.93 -16.00
CA GLU A 372 2.46 23.94 -16.54
C GLU A 372 3.26 25.22 -16.83
N LYS A 373 3.07 25.74 -18.03
CA LYS A 373 3.54 27.07 -18.40
C LYS A 373 2.64 27.65 -19.48
N ASP A 374 2.07 28.82 -19.22
CA ASP A 374 1.21 29.54 -20.16
C ASP A 374 0.00 28.67 -20.57
N ASP A 375 -0.63 27.99 -19.60
CA ASP A 375 -1.71 26.99 -19.77
C ASP A 375 -1.31 25.73 -20.57
N GLU A 376 -0.06 25.61 -20.99
CA GLU A 376 0.46 24.48 -21.74
C GLU A 376 1.20 23.49 -20.85
N THR A 377 1.15 22.20 -21.20
CA THR A 377 1.87 21.16 -20.47
C THR A 377 3.20 20.86 -21.15
N TYR A 378 4.29 21.28 -20.52
CA TYR A 378 5.64 20.93 -20.93
C TYR A 378 6.09 19.63 -20.26
N LEU A 379 6.51 18.67 -21.08
CA LEU A 379 7.09 17.42 -20.61
C LEU A 379 8.62 17.53 -20.68
N VAL A 380 9.29 17.19 -19.59
CA VAL A 380 10.75 17.10 -19.48
C VAL A 380 11.13 15.64 -19.20
N PRO A 381 11.38 14.83 -20.24
CA PRO A 381 11.56 13.40 -20.09
C PRO A 381 12.85 13.01 -19.34
N GLY A 382 12.78 11.94 -18.55
CA GLY A 382 13.93 11.31 -17.87
C GLY A 382 14.62 12.16 -16.78
N ILE A 383 14.18 13.39 -16.56
CA ILE A 383 14.82 14.33 -15.63
C ILE A 383 14.79 13.84 -14.18
N ASN A 384 13.78 13.05 -13.81
CA ASN A 384 13.61 12.59 -12.44
C ASN A 384 14.57 11.45 -12.06
N LEU A 385 15.30 10.87 -13.03
CA LEU A 385 16.34 9.85 -12.80
C LEU A 385 17.53 10.36 -11.98
N ARG A 386 17.77 11.68 -12.01
CA ARG A 386 18.86 12.33 -11.27
C ARG A 386 18.38 13.15 -10.07
N SER A 387 17.12 12.99 -9.68
CA SER A 387 16.51 13.76 -8.59
C SER A 387 16.75 13.11 -7.25
N VAL A 388 17.29 13.89 -6.30
CA VAL A 388 17.48 13.47 -4.91
C VAL A 388 16.18 13.01 -4.28
N GLY A 389 15.08 13.72 -4.56
CA GLY A 389 13.78 13.40 -4.00
C GLY A 389 13.28 12.00 -4.40
N THR A 390 13.57 11.56 -5.62
CA THR A 390 13.10 10.27 -6.14
C THR A 390 13.89 9.11 -5.53
N ILE A 391 15.21 9.23 -5.46
CA ILE A 391 16.07 8.23 -4.80
C ILE A 391 15.74 8.12 -3.31
N ARG A 392 15.55 9.26 -2.64
CA ARG A 392 15.22 9.32 -1.21
C ARG A 392 13.89 8.63 -0.91
N ASP A 393 12.89 8.79 -1.76
CA ASP A 393 11.59 8.13 -1.56
C ASP A 393 11.64 6.63 -1.84
N ALA A 394 12.34 6.20 -2.89
CA ALA A 394 12.58 4.78 -3.14
C ALA A 394 13.28 4.07 -1.95
N GLN A 395 14.24 4.73 -1.32
CA GLN A 395 14.94 4.20 -0.14
C GLN A 395 14.09 4.23 1.14
N LYS A 396 13.08 5.11 1.22
CA LYS A 396 12.20 5.24 2.39
C LYS A 396 11.17 4.13 2.44
N TRP A 397 10.60 3.69 1.32
CA TRP A 397 9.50 2.71 1.30
C TRP A 397 9.80 1.43 2.08
N PRO A 398 10.92 0.70 1.86
CA PRO A 398 11.20 -0.51 2.64
C PRO A 398 11.41 -0.21 4.14
N LYS A 399 11.97 0.96 4.48
CA LYS A 399 12.15 1.41 5.88
C LYS A 399 10.84 1.86 6.54
N ARG A 400 9.81 2.16 5.74
CA ARG A 400 8.49 2.64 6.16
C ARG A 400 7.41 1.57 6.00
N ASP A 401 7.75 0.37 5.54
CA ASP A 401 6.83 -0.77 5.57
C ASP A 401 6.60 -1.15 7.04
N LYS A 402 5.44 -0.77 7.56
CA LYS A 402 5.05 -0.97 8.96
C LYS A 402 4.25 -2.26 9.14
N ARG A 403 4.13 -3.10 8.12
CA ARG A 403 3.41 -4.36 8.21
C ARG A 403 4.19 -5.36 9.05
N THR A 404 3.67 -5.62 10.25
CA THR A 404 4.19 -6.61 11.18
C THR A 404 3.43 -7.95 11.13
N ASP A 405 2.31 -8.01 10.40
CA ASP A 405 1.59 -9.26 10.14
C ASP A 405 2.47 -10.20 9.28
N PRO A 406 2.70 -11.44 9.72
CA PRO A 406 3.44 -12.42 8.91
C PRO A 406 2.71 -12.79 7.60
N ASP A 407 1.38 -12.73 7.58
CA ASP A 407 0.58 -12.96 6.39
C ASP A 407 0.34 -11.63 5.66
N ARG A 408 1.19 -11.35 4.67
CA ARG A 408 1.12 -10.13 3.86
C ARG A 408 0.15 -10.32 2.71
N LEU A 409 -0.87 -9.46 2.63
CA LEU A 409 -1.83 -9.46 1.53
C LEU A 409 -1.21 -8.86 0.25
N ASP A 410 -0.57 -7.70 0.37
CA ASP A 410 0.03 -7.04 -0.79
C ASP A 410 1.47 -7.50 -1.02
N MET A 411 1.74 -8.07 -2.19
CA MET A 411 3.11 -8.34 -2.64
C MET A 411 3.72 -7.07 -3.23
N ILE A 412 4.78 -6.56 -2.59
CA ILE A 412 5.33 -5.23 -2.91
C ILE A 412 6.78 -5.34 -3.37
N ASN A 413 7.06 -4.86 -4.59
CA ASN A 413 8.42 -4.60 -5.08
C ASN A 413 8.82 -3.15 -4.77
N TYR A 414 10.03 -2.94 -4.24
CA TYR A 414 10.53 -1.61 -3.86
C TYR A 414 11.47 -0.99 -4.90
N ASN A 415 11.79 -1.74 -5.96
CA ASN A 415 12.80 -1.41 -6.94
C ASN A 415 12.42 -0.13 -7.71
N LEU A 416 13.32 0.84 -7.72
CA LEU A 416 13.21 2.04 -8.57
C LEU A 416 13.37 1.68 -10.05
N LEU A 417 14.44 0.95 -10.35
CA LEU A 417 14.70 0.38 -11.67
C LEU A 417 14.34 -1.10 -11.64
N SER A 418 13.46 -1.48 -12.55
CA SER A 418 12.86 -2.81 -12.69
C SER A 418 12.53 -3.07 -14.16
N PRO A 419 12.30 -4.32 -14.57
CA PRO A 419 11.87 -4.63 -15.94
C PRO A 419 10.71 -3.75 -16.43
N TYR A 420 9.71 -3.51 -15.58
CA TYR A 420 8.58 -2.61 -15.85
C TYR A 420 9.00 -1.17 -16.20
N THR A 421 9.94 -0.60 -15.46
CA THR A 421 10.42 0.77 -15.75
C THR A 421 11.39 0.81 -16.93
N ILE A 422 12.27 -0.18 -17.08
CA ILE A 422 13.30 -0.19 -18.12
C ILE A 422 12.68 -0.44 -19.49
N GLN A 423 11.70 -1.33 -19.62
CA GLN A 423 10.97 -1.50 -20.87
C GLN A 423 10.29 -0.19 -21.31
N LYS A 424 9.76 0.61 -20.37
CA LYS A 424 9.17 1.92 -20.66
C LYS A 424 10.24 2.93 -21.07
N MET A 425 11.43 2.90 -20.47
CA MET A 425 12.56 3.73 -20.93
C MET A 425 13.01 3.37 -22.34
N LEU A 426 13.09 2.07 -22.67
CA LEU A 426 13.42 1.61 -24.03
C LEU A 426 12.40 2.15 -25.04
N LYS A 427 11.10 2.00 -24.73
CA LYS A 427 10.01 2.57 -25.54
C LYS A 427 10.08 4.09 -25.65
N ALA A 428 10.40 4.79 -24.56
CA ALA A 428 10.60 6.23 -24.56
C ALA A 428 11.74 6.65 -25.50
N VAL A 429 12.87 5.92 -25.48
CA VAL A 429 13.99 6.17 -26.39
C VAL A 429 13.56 6.05 -27.85
N ASP A 430 12.79 5.01 -28.20
CA ASP A 430 12.28 4.83 -29.55
C ASP A 430 11.32 5.97 -29.97
N ILE A 431 10.39 6.35 -29.08
CA ILE A 431 9.48 7.47 -29.31
C ILE A 431 10.24 8.76 -29.55
N LEU A 432 11.22 9.10 -28.70
CA LEU A 432 11.97 10.34 -28.79
C LEU A 432 12.84 10.39 -30.06
N LYS A 433 13.47 9.27 -30.44
CA LYS A 433 14.22 9.15 -31.71
C LYS A 433 13.31 9.32 -32.92
N ASN A 434 12.12 8.70 -32.90
CA ASN A 434 11.14 8.84 -33.97
C ASN A 434 10.64 10.30 -34.10
N LEU A 435 10.39 10.98 -32.98
CA LEU A 435 10.04 12.40 -32.99
C LEU A 435 11.16 13.26 -33.60
N GLN A 436 12.43 12.98 -33.28
CA GLN A 436 13.57 13.65 -33.91
C GLN A 436 13.65 13.41 -35.41
N ALA A 437 13.44 12.16 -35.84
CA ALA A 437 13.51 11.81 -37.26
C ALA A 437 12.38 12.47 -38.09
N LEU A 438 11.17 12.58 -37.52
CA LEU A 438 10.01 13.13 -38.22
C LEU A 438 10.00 14.66 -38.28
N VAL A 439 10.37 15.34 -37.19
CA VAL A 439 10.29 16.82 -37.09
C VAL A 439 11.64 17.48 -37.42
N GLY A 440 12.74 16.77 -37.25
CA GLY A 440 14.11 17.25 -37.42
C GLY A 440 14.84 17.43 -36.09
N GLU A 441 16.14 17.11 -36.05
CA GLU A 441 16.96 17.11 -34.83
C GLU A 441 17.18 18.50 -34.20
N THR A 442 17.07 19.55 -35.03
CA THR A 442 17.25 20.96 -34.64
C THR A 442 15.94 21.64 -34.22
N SER A 443 14.82 20.91 -34.20
CA SER A 443 13.54 21.48 -33.76
C SER A 443 13.60 21.98 -32.31
N GLU A 444 13.01 23.14 -32.07
CA GLU A 444 12.92 23.72 -30.73
C GLU A 444 11.89 23.00 -29.86
N ILE A 445 10.79 22.53 -30.46
CA ILE A 445 9.65 21.91 -29.78
C ILE A 445 9.18 20.67 -30.54
N TYR A 446 8.88 19.62 -29.80
CA TYR A 446 8.21 18.40 -30.26
C TYR A 446 6.87 18.26 -29.54
N TYR A 447 5.84 17.78 -30.25
CA TYR A 447 4.51 17.54 -29.67
C TYR A 447 4.33 16.04 -29.43
N TYR A 448 3.81 15.67 -28.26
CA TYR A 448 3.54 14.29 -27.89
C TYR A 448 2.33 14.21 -26.95
N GLN A 449 1.27 13.51 -27.34
CA GLN A 449 0.11 13.20 -26.48
C GLN A 449 -0.39 14.39 -25.63
N ASN A 450 -0.70 15.52 -26.28
CA ASN A 450 -1.13 16.78 -25.65
C ASN A 450 -0.09 17.40 -24.68
N THR A 451 1.20 17.17 -24.96
CA THR A 451 2.33 17.81 -24.26
C THR A 451 3.35 18.36 -25.24
N ARG A 452 4.21 19.26 -24.75
CA ARG A 452 5.31 19.88 -25.49
C ARG A 452 6.65 19.50 -24.89
N ILE A 453 7.58 19.01 -25.70
CA ILE A 453 8.95 18.66 -25.29
C ILE A 453 9.92 19.63 -25.96
N LYS A 454 10.75 20.33 -25.17
CA LYS A 454 11.83 21.17 -25.73
C LYS A 454 12.93 20.30 -26.32
N GLY A 455 13.53 20.69 -27.45
CA GLY A 455 14.56 19.89 -28.10
C GLY A 455 15.81 19.64 -27.24
N SER A 456 16.18 20.58 -26.39
CA SER A 456 17.23 20.35 -25.38
C SER A 456 16.85 19.30 -24.34
N SER A 457 15.57 19.26 -23.94
CA SER A 457 15.06 18.26 -22.98
C SER A 457 15.00 16.88 -23.60
N LEU A 458 14.61 16.77 -24.87
CA LEU A 458 14.62 15.51 -25.61
C LEU A 458 16.03 14.91 -25.70
N ARG A 459 17.02 15.70 -26.13
CA ARG A 459 18.42 15.22 -26.23
C ARG A 459 18.98 14.77 -24.88
N ASN A 460 18.70 15.54 -23.82
CA ASN A 460 19.08 15.17 -22.46
C ASN A 460 18.39 13.86 -22.02
N ALA A 461 17.13 13.67 -22.37
CA ALA A 461 16.39 12.46 -22.04
C ALA A 461 16.98 11.20 -22.68
N LEU A 462 17.40 11.26 -23.95
CA LEU A 462 18.08 10.14 -24.60
C LEU A 462 19.36 9.73 -23.85
N ASN A 463 20.12 10.72 -23.36
CA ASN A 463 21.29 10.47 -22.52
C ASN A 463 20.90 9.89 -21.15
N PHE A 464 19.90 10.45 -20.45
CA PHE A 464 19.47 9.98 -19.14
C PHE A 464 18.91 8.56 -19.17
N TYR A 465 18.02 8.25 -20.12
CA TYR A 465 17.50 6.90 -20.31
C TYR A 465 18.61 5.94 -20.70
N GLY A 466 19.52 6.33 -21.60
CA GLY A 466 20.69 5.52 -21.93
C GLY A 466 21.51 5.13 -20.70
N MET A 467 21.85 6.09 -19.83
CA MET A 467 22.59 5.79 -18.59
C MET A 467 21.80 4.89 -17.63
N ALA A 468 20.50 5.11 -17.46
CA ALA A 468 19.67 4.31 -16.56
C ALA A 468 19.50 2.86 -17.05
N ILE A 469 19.32 2.67 -18.37
CA ILE A 469 19.25 1.34 -19.00
C ILE A 469 20.58 0.60 -18.79
N ASN A 470 21.72 1.24 -19.07
CA ASN A 470 23.04 0.64 -18.83
C ASN A 470 23.28 0.34 -17.34
N LYS A 471 22.85 1.23 -16.43
CA LYS A 471 22.91 1.00 -14.98
C LYS A 471 22.12 -0.22 -14.55
N PHE A 472 20.92 -0.43 -15.10
CA PHE A 472 20.10 -1.60 -14.77
C PHE A 472 20.72 -2.89 -15.29
N PHE A 473 20.99 -2.98 -16.60
CA PHE A 473 21.52 -4.20 -17.21
C PHE A 473 22.88 -4.61 -16.62
N GLY A 474 23.78 -3.65 -16.41
CA GLY A 474 25.05 -3.95 -15.77
C GLY A 474 24.90 -4.38 -14.31
N ASN A 475 23.97 -3.81 -13.54
CA ASN A 475 23.69 -4.28 -12.18
C ASN A 475 23.18 -5.73 -12.18
N SER A 476 22.24 -6.07 -13.08
CA SER A 476 21.71 -7.43 -13.18
C SER A 476 22.81 -8.43 -13.60
N LEU A 477 23.66 -8.07 -14.56
CA LEU A 477 24.80 -8.88 -14.99
C LEU A 477 25.82 -9.10 -13.85
N ILE A 478 26.23 -8.02 -13.17
CA ILE A 478 27.20 -8.09 -12.07
C ILE A 478 26.64 -8.93 -10.93
N LYS A 479 25.37 -8.73 -10.56
CA LYS A 479 24.71 -9.53 -9.52
C LYS A 479 24.63 -11.00 -9.89
N ARG A 480 24.44 -11.34 -11.17
CA ARG A 480 24.46 -12.74 -11.61
C ARG A 480 25.83 -13.38 -11.48
N LEU A 481 26.90 -12.61 -11.70
CA LEU A 481 28.30 -13.06 -11.63
C LEU A 481 28.95 -12.83 -10.26
N GLU A 482 28.20 -12.40 -9.24
CA GLU A 482 28.71 -12.07 -7.91
C GLU A 482 29.02 -13.35 -7.11
N GLY A 483 30.17 -13.39 -6.41
CA GLY A 483 30.47 -14.41 -5.41
C GLY A 483 31.03 -15.74 -5.93
N THR A 484 31.21 -15.90 -7.25
CA THR A 484 31.80 -17.11 -7.86
C THR A 484 33.12 -16.77 -8.52
N THR A 485 34.15 -17.61 -8.33
CA THR A 485 35.43 -17.53 -9.07
C THR A 485 35.39 -18.51 -10.22
N TYR A 486 35.85 -18.08 -11.40
CA TYR A 486 35.74 -18.83 -12.64
C TYR A 486 37.13 -19.26 -13.12
N CYS A 487 37.27 -20.53 -13.49
CA CYS A 487 38.49 -21.10 -14.06
C CYS A 487 38.44 -21.17 -15.59
N SER A 488 37.26 -21.05 -16.19
CA SER A 488 37.06 -21.06 -17.63
C SER A 488 35.81 -20.27 -18.04
N MET A 489 35.70 -19.97 -19.33
CA MET A 489 34.52 -19.27 -19.87
C MET A 489 33.25 -20.12 -19.83
N GLU A 490 33.38 -21.45 -19.89
CA GLU A 490 32.24 -22.37 -19.75
C GLU A 490 31.52 -22.21 -18.40
N GLU A 491 32.28 -22.00 -17.31
CA GLU A 491 31.70 -21.76 -15.98
C GLU A 491 30.96 -20.42 -15.92
N VAL A 492 31.47 -19.40 -16.63
CA VAL A 492 30.80 -18.09 -16.76
C VAL A 492 29.49 -18.22 -17.54
N TRP A 493 29.51 -18.89 -18.70
CA TRP A 493 28.32 -19.11 -19.50
C TRP A 493 27.26 -19.92 -18.74
N GLU A 494 27.68 -20.92 -17.97
CA GLU A 494 26.76 -21.70 -17.15
C GLU A 494 26.09 -20.85 -16.07
N GLN A 495 26.83 -19.95 -15.41
CA GLN A 495 26.25 -19.01 -14.45
C GLN A 495 25.29 -18.02 -15.12
N LEU A 496 25.60 -17.54 -16.33
CA LEU A 496 24.75 -16.61 -17.07
C LEU A 496 23.45 -17.25 -17.55
N ARG A 497 23.40 -18.58 -17.71
CA ARG A 497 22.22 -19.29 -18.18
C ARG A 497 20.99 -18.97 -17.31
N PRO A 498 19.86 -18.52 -17.89
CA PRO A 498 18.63 -18.32 -17.14
C PRO A 498 18.15 -19.61 -16.46
N THR A 499 17.71 -19.49 -15.21
CA THR A 499 17.21 -20.61 -14.40
C THR A 499 15.70 -20.80 -14.48
N GLU A 500 14.97 -19.77 -14.94
CA GLU A 500 13.53 -19.80 -15.13
C GLU A 500 13.22 -19.75 -16.63
N SER A 501 12.30 -20.62 -17.09
CA SER A 501 11.83 -20.62 -18.48
C SER A 501 10.86 -19.48 -18.76
N LYS A 502 10.18 -18.98 -17.72
CA LYS A 502 9.26 -17.84 -17.76
C LYS A 502 10.00 -16.57 -17.32
N GLY A 503 9.58 -15.41 -17.83
CA GLY A 503 10.15 -14.12 -17.44
C GLY A 503 10.44 -13.16 -18.59
N SER A 504 10.42 -13.65 -19.83
CA SER A 504 10.60 -12.84 -21.04
C SER A 504 9.38 -11.96 -21.33
N GLY A 505 9.52 -11.08 -22.33
CA GLY A 505 8.43 -10.25 -22.83
C GLY A 505 8.09 -9.05 -21.95
N GLU A 506 6.80 -8.70 -21.91
CA GLU A 506 6.31 -7.49 -21.23
C GLU A 506 6.11 -7.74 -19.73
N TRP A 507 6.55 -6.78 -18.92
CA TRP A 507 6.33 -6.75 -17.48
C TRP A 507 5.26 -5.73 -17.09
N LEU A 508 4.50 -6.04 -16.05
CA LEU A 508 3.38 -5.25 -15.55
C LEU A 508 3.61 -4.86 -14.08
N ASP A 509 2.90 -3.82 -13.64
CA ASP A 509 2.83 -3.42 -12.24
C ASP A 509 1.38 -3.48 -11.77
N LEU A 510 1.02 -4.54 -11.04
CA LEU A 510 -0.32 -4.75 -10.47
C LEU A 510 -0.43 -4.07 -9.11
N ALA A 511 -0.24 -2.75 -9.12
CA ALA A 511 -0.28 -1.89 -7.94
C ALA A 511 0.64 -2.34 -6.80
N GLY A 512 1.91 -2.65 -7.09
CA GLY A 512 2.84 -3.14 -6.07
C GLY A 512 3.64 -4.34 -6.55
N LEU A 513 2.95 -5.33 -7.10
CA LEU A 513 3.54 -6.55 -7.62
C LEU A 513 4.01 -6.33 -9.05
N ILE A 514 5.33 -6.40 -9.25
CA ILE A 514 5.94 -6.36 -10.58
C ILE A 514 6.18 -7.79 -11.05
N LEU A 515 5.58 -8.15 -12.19
CA LEU A 515 5.65 -9.50 -12.75
C LEU A 515 5.62 -9.52 -14.29
N PRO A 516 6.12 -10.58 -14.93
CA PRO A 516 5.96 -10.78 -16.36
C PRO A 516 4.50 -11.06 -16.71
N ARG A 517 4.06 -10.60 -17.89
CA ARG A 517 2.69 -10.77 -18.38
C ARG A 517 2.35 -12.24 -18.62
N GLU A 518 3.29 -13.04 -19.14
CA GLU A 518 3.03 -14.43 -19.52
C GLU A 518 2.52 -15.30 -18.34
N PRO A 519 3.20 -15.37 -17.18
CA PRO A 519 2.66 -16.08 -16.01
C PRO A 519 1.29 -15.56 -15.55
N LEU A 520 1.05 -14.25 -15.65
CA LEU A 520 -0.24 -13.66 -15.29
C LEU A 520 -1.33 -14.14 -16.25
N GLU A 521 -1.10 -14.09 -17.56
CA GLU A 521 -2.07 -14.54 -18.55
C GLU A 521 -2.45 -16.01 -18.39
N ALA A 522 -1.49 -16.87 -18.02
CA ALA A 522 -1.77 -18.25 -17.65
C ALA A 522 -2.72 -18.35 -16.46
N LEU A 523 -2.42 -17.64 -15.35
CA LEU A 523 -3.32 -17.57 -14.19
C LEU A 523 -4.74 -17.14 -14.59
N LEU A 524 -4.86 -16.09 -15.40
CA LEU A 524 -6.18 -15.58 -15.81
C LEU A 524 -6.96 -16.60 -16.64
N GLN A 525 -6.29 -17.33 -17.53
CA GLN A 525 -6.90 -18.41 -18.31
C GLN A 525 -7.33 -19.58 -17.43
N ASP A 526 -6.51 -19.98 -16.46
CA ASP A 526 -6.80 -21.07 -15.52
C ASP A 526 -8.03 -20.72 -14.65
N ILE A 527 -8.18 -19.46 -14.23
CA ILE A 527 -9.38 -18.97 -13.52
C ILE A 527 -10.61 -19.01 -14.44
N GLU A 528 -10.50 -18.51 -15.67
CA GLU A 528 -11.61 -18.50 -16.64
C GLU A 528 -12.12 -19.92 -16.94
N GLN A 529 -11.19 -20.87 -17.06
CA GLN A 529 -11.46 -22.29 -17.30
C GLN A 529 -11.93 -23.04 -16.04
N GLY A 530 -11.79 -22.44 -14.86
CA GLY A 530 -12.17 -23.04 -13.58
C GLY A 530 -11.17 -24.06 -13.04
N GLU A 531 -9.94 -24.08 -13.58
CA GLU A 531 -8.82 -24.87 -13.03
C GLU A 531 -8.35 -24.29 -11.70
N ILE A 532 -8.35 -22.96 -11.59
CA ILE A 532 -8.16 -22.24 -10.32
C ILE A 532 -9.52 -21.74 -9.85
N ALA A 533 -9.95 -22.26 -8.70
CA ALA A 533 -11.30 -22.06 -8.16
C ALA A 533 -11.33 -21.44 -6.75
N SER A 534 -10.18 -21.13 -6.16
CA SER A 534 -10.08 -20.54 -4.81
C SER A 534 -9.30 -19.23 -4.81
N LEU A 535 -9.65 -18.33 -3.88
CA LEU A 535 -8.91 -17.09 -3.68
C LEU A 535 -7.51 -17.37 -3.14
N GLU A 536 -7.36 -18.43 -2.34
CA GLU A 536 -6.10 -18.87 -1.77
C GLU A 536 -5.08 -19.27 -2.85
N ASP A 537 -5.51 -19.94 -3.92
CA ASP A 537 -4.65 -20.31 -5.04
C ASP A 537 -4.18 -19.09 -5.83
N VAL A 538 -5.05 -18.10 -6.03
CA VAL A 538 -4.70 -16.82 -6.67
C VAL A 538 -3.65 -16.07 -5.85
N GLU A 539 -3.85 -15.99 -4.52
CA GLU A 539 -2.88 -15.35 -3.63
C GLU A 539 -1.57 -16.17 -3.50
N CYS A 540 -1.64 -17.50 -3.60
CA CYS A 540 -0.46 -18.36 -3.67
C CYS A 540 0.38 -18.06 -4.91
N PHE A 541 -0.25 -17.85 -6.07
CA PHE A 541 0.44 -17.43 -7.28
C PHE A 541 1.17 -16.10 -7.09
N PHE A 542 0.52 -15.08 -6.51
CA PHE A 542 1.17 -13.78 -6.29
C PHE A 542 2.40 -13.91 -5.38
N ARG A 543 2.29 -14.66 -4.27
CA ARG A 543 3.42 -14.94 -3.38
C ARG A 543 4.56 -15.68 -4.09
N LEU A 544 4.24 -16.68 -4.91
CA LEU A 544 5.21 -17.46 -5.66
C LEU A 544 6.00 -16.60 -6.65
N VAL A 545 5.30 -15.79 -7.44
CA VAL A 545 5.92 -14.91 -8.45
C VAL A 545 6.73 -13.81 -7.79
N HIS A 546 6.24 -13.22 -6.69
CA HIS A 546 7.00 -12.25 -5.91
C HIS A 546 8.28 -12.86 -5.33
N GLY A 547 8.20 -14.06 -4.75
CA GLY A 547 9.35 -14.78 -4.20
C GLY A 547 10.41 -15.17 -5.24
N ARG A 548 10.02 -15.30 -6.51
CA ARG A 548 10.91 -15.62 -7.64
C ARG A 548 11.32 -14.39 -8.47
N TYR A 549 11.01 -13.18 -8.00
CA TYR A 549 11.20 -11.93 -8.75
C TYR A 549 12.58 -11.82 -9.42
N TYR A 550 13.67 -12.00 -8.67
CA TYR A 550 15.03 -11.82 -9.21
C TYR A 550 15.42 -12.89 -10.24
N SER A 551 14.91 -14.12 -10.12
CA SER A 551 15.14 -15.17 -11.10
C SER A 551 14.41 -14.87 -12.41
N LEU A 552 13.17 -14.41 -12.33
CA LEU A 552 12.38 -13.96 -13.49
C LEU A 552 12.98 -12.71 -14.12
N GLU A 553 13.42 -11.74 -13.30
CA GLU A 553 14.10 -10.52 -13.75
C GLU A 553 15.35 -10.88 -14.56
N TRP A 554 16.13 -11.87 -14.12
CA TRP A 554 17.31 -12.30 -14.85
C TRP A 554 16.97 -12.87 -16.23
N THR A 555 15.93 -13.71 -16.34
CA THR A 555 15.47 -14.23 -17.64
C THR A 555 15.14 -13.08 -18.61
N TRP A 556 14.50 -12.02 -18.12
CA TRP A 556 14.21 -10.82 -18.91
C TRP A 556 15.46 -10.02 -19.27
N ALA A 557 16.32 -9.76 -18.27
CA ALA A 557 17.54 -8.98 -18.44
C ALA A 557 18.50 -9.65 -19.41
N TYR A 558 18.61 -10.98 -19.38
CA TYR A 558 19.40 -11.78 -20.31
C TYR A 558 19.02 -11.49 -21.77
N GLU A 559 17.74 -11.66 -22.15
CA GLU A 559 17.26 -11.38 -23.52
C GLU A 559 17.49 -9.93 -23.91
N MET A 560 17.24 -9.02 -22.97
CA MET A 560 17.35 -7.59 -23.26
C MET A 560 18.79 -7.11 -23.36
N ILE A 561 19.73 -7.71 -22.64
CA ILE A 561 21.17 -7.45 -22.77
C ILE A 561 21.64 -7.86 -24.16
N GLU A 562 21.30 -9.08 -24.62
CA GLU A 562 21.66 -9.55 -25.97
C GLU A 562 21.12 -8.59 -27.04
N ARG A 563 19.85 -8.19 -26.94
CA ARG A 563 19.23 -7.25 -27.89
C ARG A 563 19.82 -5.84 -27.82
N TYR A 564 20.05 -5.30 -26.62
CA TYR A 564 20.44 -3.90 -26.44
C TYR A 564 21.93 -3.67 -26.78
N TYR A 565 22.80 -4.62 -26.45
CA TYR A 565 24.23 -4.53 -26.73
C TYR A 565 24.65 -5.21 -28.03
N GLY A 566 23.81 -6.08 -28.61
CA GLY A 566 24.14 -6.83 -29.82
C GLY A 566 25.16 -7.94 -29.58
N VAL A 567 25.06 -8.61 -28.41
CA VAL A 567 25.97 -9.69 -27.97
C VAL A 567 25.20 -11.01 -27.86
N ASP A 568 25.91 -12.15 -27.90
CA ASP A 568 25.35 -13.47 -27.57
C ASP A 568 25.95 -13.94 -26.24
N LEU A 569 25.16 -13.93 -25.16
CA LEU A 569 25.64 -14.25 -23.81
C LEU A 569 26.06 -15.71 -23.64
N ARG A 570 25.72 -16.60 -24.60
CA ARG A 570 26.16 -18.00 -24.61
C ARG A 570 27.58 -18.17 -25.11
N SER A 571 28.12 -17.16 -25.78
CA SER A 571 29.47 -17.19 -26.37
C SER A 571 30.26 -15.90 -26.13
N ILE A 572 29.73 -14.99 -25.30
CA ILE A 572 30.36 -13.71 -24.95
C ILE A 572 31.73 -13.96 -24.33
N SER A 573 32.73 -13.20 -24.77
CA SER A 573 34.10 -13.27 -24.24
C SER A 573 34.25 -12.53 -22.92
N ALA A 574 35.27 -12.87 -22.13
CA ALA A 574 35.61 -12.13 -20.92
C ALA A 574 35.89 -10.64 -21.22
N ALA A 575 36.50 -10.33 -22.36
CA ALA A 575 36.78 -8.96 -22.80
C ALA A 575 35.49 -8.14 -23.02
N GLU A 576 34.48 -8.72 -23.66
CA GLU A 576 33.18 -8.08 -23.87
C GLU A 576 32.44 -7.89 -22.54
N ILE A 577 32.44 -8.88 -21.64
CA ILE A 577 31.86 -8.71 -20.30
C ILE A 577 32.54 -7.55 -19.57
N ILE A 578 33.87 -7.46 -19.61
CA ILE A 578 34.63 -6.36 -19.01
C ILE A 578 34.23 -5.00 -19.62
N GLU A 579 33.99 -4.92 -20.93
CA GLU A 579 33.50 -3.70 -21.57
C GLU A 579 32.11 -3.30 -21.06
N LEU A 580 31.18 -4.25 -20.93
CA LEU A 580 29.85 -4.01 -20.37
C LEU A 580 29.94 -3.51 -18.92
N VAL A 581 30.82 -4.10 -18.11
CA VAL A 581 31.05 -3.68 -16.71
C VAL A 581 31.64 -2.28 -16.64
N ARG A 582 32.60 -1.93 -17.51
CA ARG A 582 33.16 -0.57 -17.58
C ARG A 582 32.10 0.46 -17.97
N ARG A 583 31.28 0.14 -18.96
CA ARG A 583 30.17 1.00 -19.40
C ARG A 583 29.14 1.23 -18.30
N TRP A 584 28.81 0.16 -17.56
CA TRP A 584 27.96 0.24 -16.38
C TRP A 584 28.58 1.15 -15.31
N GLN A 585 29.86 0.95 -14.99
CA GLN A 585 30.58 1.70 -13.96
C GLN A 585 30.58 3.20 -14.28
N GLU A 586 30.87 3.58 -15.53
CA GLU A 586 30.79 4.97 -16.00
C GLU A 586 29.38 5.55 -15.82
N CYS A 587 28.34 4.84 -16.26
CA CYS A 587 26.96 5.30 -16.17
C CYS A 587 26.48 5.46 -14.73
N VAL A 588 26.84 4.53 -13.83
CA VAL A 588 26.47 4.59 -12.41
C VAL A 588 27.13 5.78 -11.74
N ILE A 589 28.44 5.94 -11.92
CA ILE A 589 29.21 7.04 -11.33
C ILE A 589 28.67 8.38 -11.84
N ARG A 590 28.44 8.52 -13.14
CA ARG A 590 27.92 9.76 -13.72
C ARG A 590 26.52 10.10 -13.22
N LEU A 591 25.63 9.12 -13.05
CA LEU A 591 24.31 9.34 -12.45
C LEU A 591 24.41 9.78 -10.98
N ASP A 592 25.32 9.18 -10.22
CA ASP A 592 25.52 9.52 -8.81
C ASP A 592 26.20 10.91 -8.65
N GLU A 593 27.10 11.29 -9.56
CA GLU A 593 27.64 12.66 -9.66
C GLU A 593 26.53 13.68 -9.97
N MET A 594 25.61 13.35 -10.89
CA MET A 594 24.45 14.20 -11.17
C MET A 594 23.53 14.34 -9.94
N LEU A 595 23.37 13.26 -9.17
CA LEU A 595 22.60 13.24 -7.93
C LEU A 595 23.26 14.09 -6.84
N TYR A 596 24.59 14.02 -6.73
CA TYR A 596 25.38 14.87 -5.85
C TYR A 596 25.21 16.36 -6.19
N GLU A 597 25.31 16.73 -7.48
CA GLU A 597 25.09 18.10 -7.93
C GLU A 597 23.64 18.57 -7.74
N ASP A 598 22.66 17.68 -7.83
CA ASP A 598 21.27 18.01 -7.50
C ASP A 598 21.09 18.25 -5.99
N ALA A 599 21.74 17.44 -5.14
CA ALA A 599 21.73 17.62 -3.69
C ALA A 599 22.33 18.96 -3.25
N ARG A 600 23.38 19.45 -3.94
CA ARG A 600 23.98 20.76 -3.66
C ARG A 600 22.99 21.92 -3.72
N LYS A 601 21.94 21.81 -4.55
CA LYS A 601 20.90 22.86 -4.66
C LYS A 601 20.10 23.01 -3.36
N GLU A 602 19.96 21.95 -2.56
CA GLU A 602 19.28 22.01 -1.26
C GLU A 602 20.04 22.90 -0.25
N PHE A 603 21.31 23.24 -0.50
CA PHE A 603 22.19 24.06 0.35
C PHE A 603 22.49 25.44 -0.24
N SER A 604 21.64 25.92 -1.16
CA SER A 604 21.78 27.24 -1.78
C SER A 604 21.40 28.39 -0.83
N LEU A 605 21.81 29.62 -1.18
CA LEU A 605 21.41 30.83 -0.45
C LEU A 605 19.89 30.98 -0.33
N THR A 606 19.14 30.52 -1.34
CA THR A 606 17.68 30.51 -1.34
C THR A 606 17.12 29.59 -0.25
N SER A 607 17.73 28.42 -0.06
CA SER A 607 17.36 27.49 1.01
C SER A 607 17.60 28.06 2.41
N MET A 608 18.48 29.06 2.53
CA MET A 608 18.87 29.67 3.79
C MET A 608 18.00 30.89 4.15
N ILE A 609 17.10 31.37 3.28
CA ILE A 609 16.37 32.66 3.48
C ILE A 609 15.73 32.81 4.87
N GLY A 610 15.20 31.72 5.45
CA GLY A 610 14.54 31.74 6.77
C GLY A 610 15.45 31.53 7.98
N PHE A 611 16.78 31.46 7.81
CA PHE A 611 17.75 31.19 8.88
C PHE A 611 18.49 32.45 9.31
N GLY A 612 18.93 32.50 10.57
CA GLY A 612 19.62 33.64 11.17
C GLY A 612 18.80 34.92 11.14
N VAL A 613 17.53 34.83 11.56
CA VAL A 613 16.48 35.86 11.40
C VAL A 613 16.93 37.27 11.82
N ASP A 614 17.69 37.37 12.90
CA ASP A 614 18.17 38.65 13.44
C ASP A 614 19.68 38.89 13.20
N GLY A 615 20.33 38.02 12.42
CA GLY A 615 21.79 37.91 12.34
C GLY A 615 22.41 38.36 11.03
N SER A 616 23.74 38.38 11.04
CA SER A 616 24.59 38.52 9.86
C SER A 616 24.54 37.28 8.97
N ASN A 617 25.09 37.37 7.75
CA ASN A 617 25.25 36.20 6.85
C ASN A 617 26.00 35.03 7.52
N LYS A 618 26.90 35.32 8.47
CA LYS A 618 27.62 34.29 9.21
C LYS A 618 26.70 33.56 10.19
N GLU A 619 25.88 34.30 10.95
CA GLU A 619 24.91 33.71 11.88
C GLU A 619 23.82 32.95 11.14
N LYS A 620 23.39 33.44 9.97
CA LYS A 620 22.51 32.72 9.04
C LYS A 620 23.08 31.38 8.60
N GLN A 621 24.36 31.35 8.21
CA GLN A 621 25.03 30.11 7.84
C GLN A 621 25.14 29.16 9.04
N GLN A 622 25.52 29.67 10.22
CA GLN A 622 25.66 28.88 11.44
C GLN A 622 24.32 28.32 11.92
N ASP A 623 23.24 29.09 11.81
CA ASP A 623 21.88 28.64 12.13
C ASP A 623 21.40 27.57 11.13
N PHE A 624 21.64 27.79 9.84
CA PHE A 624 21.36 26.78 8.82
C PHE A 624 22.12 25.48 9.09
N GLU A 625 23.42 25.54 9.34
CA GLU A 625 24.26 24.37 9.63
C GLU A 625 23.86 23.70 10.95
N GLY A 626 23.48 24.48 11.98
CA GLY A 626 23.02 23.94 13.25
C GLY A 626 21.72 23.14 13.15
N VAL A 627 20.83 23.50 12.22
CA VAL A 627 19.52 22.84 12.04
C VAL A 627 19.56 21.75 10.95
N ARG A 628 20.21 22.04 9.82
CA ARG A 628 20.19 21.20 8.61
C ARG A 628 21.47 20.39 8.42
N GLY A 629 22.52 20.70 9.18
CA GLY A 629 23.88 20.21 8.93
C GLY A 629 24.55 20.97 7.79
N ASP A 630 25.86 20.76 7.65
CA ASP A 630 26.59 21.17 6.46
C ASP A 630 26.42 20.15 5.32
N PHE A 631 26.79 20.56 4.12
CA PHE A 631 26.65 19.73 2.92
C PHE A 631 27.56 18.48 2.96
N VAL A 632 28.78 18.61 3.48
CA VAL A 632 29.79 17.55 3.45
C VAL A 632 29.41 16.41 4.40
N ASN A 633 28.91 16.74 5.59
CA ASN A 633 28.49 15.76 6.59
C ASN A 633 27.03 15.32 6.44
N ASN A 634 26.31 15.76 5.40
CA ASN A 634 24.93 15.36 5.22
C ASN A 634 24.84 13.83 4.97
N PRO A 635 24.00 13.09 5.71
CA PRO A 635 23.93 11.63 5.60
C PRO A 635 23.60 11.12 4.18
N PHE A 636 22.79 11.87 3.42
CA PHE A 636 22.48 11.49 2.04
C PHE A 636 23.69 11.71 1.11
N VAL A 637 24.39 12.85 1.26
CA VAL A 637 25.57 13.17 0.46
C VAL A 637 26.68 12.15 0.71
N THR A 638 26.90 11.82 1.98
CA THR A 638 27.85 10.77 2.40
C THR A 638 27.47 9.42 1.78
N ALA A 639 26.19 9.02 1.86
CA ALA A 639 25.73 7.77 1.26
C ALA A 639 25.90 7.72 -0.27
N VAL A 640 25.76 8.85 -0.98
CA VAL A 640 26.03 8.92 -2.43
C VAL A 640 27.52 8.75 -2.72
N GLN A 641 28.40 9.40 -1.96
CA GLN A 641 29.85 9.24 -2.12
C GLN A 641 30.30 7.81 -1.80
N GLU A 642 29.82 7.22 -0.71
CA GLU A 642 30.05 5.82 -0.37
C GLU A 642 29.52 4.88 -1.46
N HIS A 643 28.34 5.17 -2.02
CA HIS A 643 27.79 4.40 -3.12
C HIS A 643 28.69 4.44 -4.36
N ILE A 644 29.24 5.60 -4.72
CA ILE A 644 30.23 5.74 -5.81
C ILE A 644 31.46 4.86 -5.56
N VAL A 645 32.04 4.92 -4.35
CA VAL A 645 33.22 4.13 -3.99
C VAL A 645 32.91 2.63 -4.05
N ASN A 646 31.79 2.20 -3.45
CA ASN A 646 31.37 0.81 -3.40
C ASN A 646 31.07 0.26 -4.81
N LYS A 647 30.42 1.05 -5.68
CA LYS A 647 30.11 0.62 -7.05
C LYS A 647 31.35 0.57 -7.93
N ARG A 648 32.30 1.48 -7.74
CA ARG A 648 33.62 1.42 -8.38
C ARG A 648 34.36 0.14 -7.97
N ALA A 649 34.46 -0.11 -6.66
CA ALA A 649 35.11 -1.32 -6.15
C ALA A 649 34.44 -2.62 -6.64
N LEU A 650 33.11 -2.64 -6.73
CA LEU A 650 32.36 -3.80 -7.25
C LEU A 650 32.65 -4.05 -8.74
N GLY A 651 32.72 -3.00 -9.56
CA GLY A 651 33.09 -3.12 -10.97
C GLY A 651 34.53 -3.58 -11.14
N ASP A 652 35.46 -2.96 -10.41
CA ASP A 652 36.88 -3.29 -10.45
C ASP A 652 37.12 -4.73 -9.99
N GLU A 653 36.44 -5.22 -8.94
CA GLU A 653 36.51 -6.60 -8.47
C GLU A 653 36.14 -7.61 -9.56
N LEU A 654 34.99 -7.43 -10.21
CA LEU A 654 34.55 -8.34 -11.27
C LEU A 654 35.50 -8.28 -12.47
N ILE A 655 36.01 -7.09 -12.82
CA ILE A 655 37.01 -6.95 -13.90
C ILE A 655 38.28 -7.72 -13.56
N GLU A 656 38.86 -7.53 -12.36
CA GLU A 656 40.05 -8.27 -11.94
C GLU A 656 39.81 -9.79 -11.93
N ARG A 657 38.61 -10.22 -11.51
CA ARG A 657 38.23 -11.64 -11.50
C ARG A 657 38.15 -12.24 -12.90
N LEU A 658 37.73 -11.48 -13.91
CA LEU A 658 37.59 -11.95 -15.28
C LEU A 658 38.87 -11.81 -16.12
N LYS A 659 39.83 -10.95 -15.72
CA LYS A 659 41.10 -10.77 -16.45
C LYS A 659 41.87 -12.06 -16.77
N PRO A 660 41.94 -13.09 -15.90
CA PRO A 660 42.64 -14.32 -16.22
C PRO A 660 42.00 -15.13 -17.36
N LEU A 661 40.75 -14.82 -17.73
CA LEU A 661 39.98 -15.50 -18.77
C LEU A 661 39.98 -14.75 -20.12
N VAL A 662 40.69 -13.62 -20.22
CA VAL A 662 40.79 -12.77 -21.42
C VAL A 662 41.72 -13.37 -22.46
#